data_AF-A0A5K3F8H2-F1
#
_entry.id   AF-A0A5K3F8H2-F1
#
_cell.length_a   1.000
_cell.length_b   1.000
_cell.length_c   1.000
_cell.angle_alpha   90.00
_cell.angle_beta   90.00
_cell.angle_gamma   90.00
#
_symmetry.space_group_name_H-M   'P 1'
#
loop_
_entity.id
_entity.type
_entity.pdbx_description
1 polymer ?
#
loop_
_entity_poly.entity_id
_entity_poly.type
_entity_poly.pdbx_seq_one_letter_code
_entity_poly.pdbx_strand_id
1 'polypeptide(L)'
;MGSLHKISHPRNDSVNLSVLQKALQSGLASVRANALILLANKLNPDVTFGCMTAAELLLFFCADGDARVRATALNCLCNWAQYEKHKHNGTTNKRKYEWISDHWQQVYTLACKLITEDNSKVRQVSLRAIYLLGLRFGQHETPADTINLSGGSIENASLDMRLSPKKLNPYRPKLPSLVDDAFSRVCDRLQDPSRYVRQTAAGLIGDLAKFVSEESLLLTLEKTVMSDRQVKRFDRLNGGGGVDKSSLWGPVVGGSSGRPMHRAHQHPQAAAQSAPISVDSISLLSTGALGALINGLEDEFHEVRCATLSTVTQIAAYNARFASLCQDILVDMLTDDIQSVRLRAVNALQTVGDQVPILNDQVAIVTSALAEDSVVIRQRIHALLSRCRLVSPPCLLSLLDGLLANLRLYPEDRNSVWSCAAAVGRRHPFFVEVCVTSLLRTHPWLSDQEPFREDPAYITVLLLVLNAHPHAPGMAAHFPRHLATSQAYLRELVPHLLPKETMRFSFVWKPSTDLCLPYKRQRLDRGLSDDVDDTTGSQLFRFLTSTVGLLRRLLADCVHTLHQRRELPTSPDKSAGEPMDTDEKPAVSASELKRRLARLGQASRQELRVCQNSLGAPWLGDLPSWLNCLVTAAQCLLAATLHQTTNPKLFITLLRQVKKLSLRAEHLYLGLTPQEVAAVRGLRSALSSPGMLDASTVSRVLTELLDVCLRTEDIESCVGRIQKPHAQLLHPPPTKSDVDSTGAGQTPAGPLPEIRFTAVLATAAVRVRAIVTGLSLQQARSRVRVLYRRPDTAGKAQRQCSWLPPASAWEVLDGPLMEPGGGELAHTTPHTKAPRLELQTTLELTASCWSDTATLEIGLGISVPTTEGNPDDDELAPAVISLLPPDVVAKVKLLPCDTSHRW
;
A
#
# COMPACT_ATOMS: atom_id res chain seq x y z
N MET A 1 4.78 -2.04 -44.39
CA MET A 1 5.96 -2.85 -44.74
C MET A 1 7.19 -2.19 -44.15
N GLY A 2 8.03 -2.96 -43.44
CA GLY A 2 9.18 -2.46 -42.68
C GLY A 2 9.37 -3.31 -41.42
N SER A 3 9.73 -4.58 -41.62
CA SER A 3 9.83 -5.64 -40.62
C SER A 3 10.91 -5.34 -39.56
N LEU A 4 10.49 -5.17 -38.31
CA LEU A 4 11.34 -5.30 -37.11
C LEU A 4 11.70 -6.77 -36.92
N HIS A 5 12.84 -7.19 -37.45
CA HIS A 5 13.41 -8.50 -37.13
C HIS A 5 13.84 -8.54 -35.66
N LYS A 6 13.10 -9.34 -34.88
CA LYS A 6 13.59 -9.96 -33.64
C LYS A 6 14.92 -10.64 -33.92
N ILE A 7 16.00 -10.12 -33.35
CA ILE A 7 17.30 -10.78 -33.34
C ILE A 7 17.20 -11.94 -32.34
N SER A 8 17.21 -13.14 -32.89
CA SER A 8 17.38 -14.42 -32.20
C SER A 8 18.69 -14.44 -31.43
N HIS A 9 18.64 -14.86 -30.17
CA HIS A 9 19.81 -15.20 -29.36
C HIS A 9 20.67 -16.29 -30.05
N PRO A 10 21.97 -16.05 -30.33
CA PRO A 10 22.90 -17.15 -30.48
C PRO A 10 23.37 -17.61 -29.10
N ARG A 11 23.32 -18.93 -28.90
CA ARG A 11 23.97 -19.65 -27.81
C ARG A 11 25.46 -19.79 -28.15
N ASN A 12 26.33 -19.53 -27.16
CA ASN A 12 27.79 -19.76 -27.16
C ASN A 12 28.63 -19.03 -28.22
N ASP A 13 28.82 -17.73 -28.05
CA ASP A 13 29.80 -16.94 -28.81
C ASP A 13 31.20 -17.05 -28.18
N SER A 14 32.12 -17.71 -28.86
CA SER A 14 33.55 -17.48 -28.68
C SER A 14 33.85 -16.01 -28.99
N VAL A 15 34.14 -15.21 -27.97
CA VAL A 15 34.45 -13.79 -28.12
C VAL A 15 35.67 -13.63 -29.02
N ASN A 16 35.49 -13.06 -30.21
CA ASN A 16 36.56 -12.92 -31.20
C ASN A 16 37.48 -11.76 -30.80
N LEU A 17 38.61 -12.07 -30.16
CA LEU A 17 39.54 -11.10 -29.56
C LEU A 17 40.04 -10.06 -30.59
N SER A 18 40.23 -10.47 -31.84
CA SER A 18 40.67 -9.59 -32.94
C SER A 18 39.65 -8.48 -33.28
N VAL A 19 38.35 -8.80 -33.20
CA VAL A 19 37.26 -7.85 -33.45
C VAL A 19 37.16 -6.85 -32.30
N LEU A 20 37.31 -7.33 -31.07
CA LEU A 20 37.37 -6.48 -29.88
C LEU A 20 38.52 -5.48 -29.93
N GLN A 21 39.71 -5.93 -30.33
CA GLN A 21 40.88 -5.05 -30.45
C GLN A 21 40.66 -3.94 -31.49
N LYS A 22 40.08 -4.28 -32.65
CA LYS A 22 39.69 -3.27 -33.66
C LYS A 22 38.63 -2.31 -33.14
N ALA A 23 37.66 -2.80 -32.36
CA ALA A 23 36.61 -1.97 -31.79
C ALA A 23 37.16 -0.97 -30.75
N LEU A 24 38.15 -1.37 -29.94
CA LEU A 24 38.84 -0.48 -28.98
C LEU A 24 39.68 0.60 -29.67
N GLN A 25 40.16 0.36 -30.88
CA GLN A 25 40.92 1.34 -31.69
C GLN A 25 40.02 2.25 -32.55
N SER A 26 38.69 2.08 -32.47
CA SER A 26 37.75 2.89 -33.25
C SER A 26 37.79 4.36 -32.83
N GLY A 27 37.70 5.28 -33.80
CA GLY A 27 37.51 6.71 -33.54
C GLY A 27 36.18 7.03 -32.85
N LEU A 28 35.19 6.14 -32.92
CA LEU A 28 33.87 6.33 -32.32
C LEU A 28 33.85 5.90 -30.85
N ALA A 29 33.59 6.86 -29.95
CA ALA A 29 33.53 6.62 -28.50
C ALA A 29 32.46 5.58 -28.08
N SER A 30 31.32 5.51 -28.78
CA SER A 30 30.28 4.51 -28.49
C SER A 30 30.74 3.08 -28.77
N VAL A 31 31.55 2.90 -29.82
CA VAL A 31 32.13 1.59 -30.18
C VAL A 31 33.18 1.19 -29.14
N ARG A 32 34.04 2.12 -28.73
CA ARG A 32 35.02 1.88 -27.65
C ARG A 32 34.33 1.53 -26.33
N ALA A 33 33.31 2.30 -25.93
CA ALA A 33 32.55 2.03 -24.70
C ALA A 33 31.89 0.64 -24.70
N ASN A 34 31.22 0.26 -25.80
CA ASN A 34 30.62 -1.06 -25.93
C ASN A 34 31.67 -2.19 -25.90
N ALA A 35 32.82 -1.98 -26.53
CA ALA A 35 33.93 -2.91 -26.49
C ALA A 35 34.45 -3.12 -25.05
N LEU A 36 34.59 -2.05 -24.26
CA LEU A 36 34.98 -2.12 -22.85
C LEU A 36 33.96 -2.90 -22.00
N ILE A 37 32.66 -2.71 -22.23
CA ILE A 37 31.59 -3.45 -21.54
C ILE A 37 31.70 -4.95 -21.85
N LEU A 38 31.87 -5.31 -23.13
CA LEU A 38 32.01 -6.71 -23.54
C LEU A 38 33.27 -7.34 -22.95
N LEU A 39 34.40 -6.62 -22.98
CA LEU A 39 35.66 -7.03 -22.38
C LEU A 39 35.49 -7.29 -20.87
N ALA A 40 34.92 -6.34 -20.13
CA ALA A 40 34.75 -6.44 -18.67
C ALA A 40 33.76 -7.54 -18.25
N ASN A 41 32.73 -7.82 -19.05
CA ASN A 41 31.70 -8.80 -18.72
C ASN A 41 32.11 -10.23 -19.11
N LYS A 42 32.74 -10.42 -20.28
CA LYS A 42 32.95 -11.75 -20.85
C LYS A 42 34.33 -12.35 -20.59
N LEU A 43 35.34 -11.53 -20.32
CA LEU A 43 36.73 -12.00 -20.21
C LEU A 43 37.23 -11.95 -18.76
N ASN A 44 38.28 -12.74 -18.48
CA ASN A 44 39.03 -12.64 -17.23
C ASN A 44 39.96 -11.42 -17.26
N PRO A 45 40.27 -10.83 -16.09
CA PRO A 45 41.17 -9.67 -15.98
C PRO A 45 42.53 -9.90 -16.65
N ASP A 46 43.04 -11.13 -16.56
CA ASP A 46 44.39 -11.51 -16.98
C ASP A 46 44.51 -11.83 -18.48
N VAL A 47 43.42 -11.79 -19.25
CA VAL A 47 43.45 -12.06 -20.70
C VAL A 47 44.24 -10.97 -21.40
N THR A 48 45.27 -11.35 -22.15
CA THR A 48 46.17 -10.41 -22.83
C THR A 48 45.65 -9.99 -24.22
N PHE A 49 45.85 -8.71 -24.52
CA PHE A 49 45.58 -8.06 -25.79
C PHE A 49 46.85 -7.34 -26.25
N GLY A 50 47.70 -8.05 -27.00
CA GLY A 50 49.05 -7.56 -27.31
C GLY A 50 49.91 -7.55 -26.04
N CYS A 51 50.35 -6.36 -25.61
CA CYS A 51 51.21 -6.19 -24.44
C CYS A 51 50.47 -5.83 -23.14
N MET A 52 49.15 -5.63 -23.18
CA MET A 52 48.35 -5.24 -22.01
C MET A 52 47.33 -6.32 -21.67
N THR A 53 47.02 -6.48 -20.39
CA THR A 53 45.90 -7.31 -19.93
C THR A 53 44.56 -6.59 -20.11
N ALA A 54 43.45 -7.35 -20.05
CA ALA A 54 42.10 -6.79 -20.11
C ALA A 54 41.87 -5.74 -19.01
N ALA A 55 42.39 -5.98 -17.80
CA ALA A 55 42.29 -5.02 -16.71
C ALA A 55 43.15 -3.76 -16.92
N GLU A 56 44.37 -3.91 -17.42
CA GLU A 56 45.24 -2.77 -17.78
C GLU A 56 44.63 -1.92 -18.90
N LEU A 57 43.95 -2.54 -19.87
CA LEU A 57 43.20 -1.81 -20.89
C LEU A 57 42.08 -0.97 -20.27
N LEU A 58 41.29 -1.54 -19.35
CA LEU A 58 40.25 -0.78 -18.66
C LEU A 58 40.85 0.42 -17.90
N LEU A 59 41.96 0.23 -17.19
CA LEU A 59 42.68 1.31 -16.50
C LEU A 59 43.17 2.39 -17.48
N PHE A 60 43.71 1.99 -18.63
CA PHE A 60 44.18 2.91 -19.67
C PHE A 60 43.04 3.77 -20.22
N PHE A 61 41.88 3.15 -20.49
CA PHE A 61 40.70 3.87 -21.00
C PHE A 61 40.00 4.77 -19.97
N CYS A 62 40.39 4.71 -18.69
CA CYS A 62 40.00 5.74 -17.70
C CYS A 62 40.63 7.11 -18.01
N ALA A 63 41.63 7.19 -18.90
CA ALA A 63 42.23 8.44 -19.38
C ALA A 63 41.88 8.75 -20.85
N ASP A 64 40.85 8.10 -21.43
CA ASP A 64 40.41 8.35 -22.81
C ASP A 64 39.96 9.81 -23.01
N GLY A 65 40.12 10.36 -24.22
CA GLY A 65 39.69 11.73 -24.53
C GLY A 65 38.17 11.95 -24.40
N ASP A 66 37.35 10.92 -24.57
CA ASP A 66 35.89 11.01 -24.47
C ASP A 66 35.38 10.61 -23.09
N ALA A 67 34.61 11.50 -22.46
CA ALA A 67 34.05 11.30 -21.12
C ALA A 67 33.16 10.05 -20.99
N ARG A 68 32.46 9.65 -22.07
CA ARG A 68 31.62 8.44 -22.05
C ARG A 68 32.47 7.18 -21.92
N VAL A 69 33.64 7.17 -22.57
CA VAL A 69 34.57 6.04 -22.52
C VAL A 69 35.20 5.96 -21.14
N ARG A 70 35.66 7.08 -20.57
CA ARG A 70 36.18 7.14 -19.19
C ARG A 70 35.16 6.66 -18.15
N ALA A 71 33.93 7.17 -18.23
CA ALA A 71 32.83 6.74 -17.36
C ALA A 71 32.53 5.24 -17.51
N THR A 72 32.57 4.72 -18.74
CA THR A 72 32.32 3.29 -18.99
C THR A 72 33.46 2.42 -18.44
N ALA A 73 34.71 2.81 -18.68
CA ALA A 73 35.89 2.12 -18.18
C ALA A 73 35.90 2.01 -16.65
N LEU A 74 35.66 3.12 -15.95
CA LEU A 74 35.59 3.13 -14.49
C LEU A 74 34.42 2.28 -13.97
N ASN A 75 33.24 2.42 -14.57
CA ASN A 75 32.07 1.63 -14.18
C ASN A 75 32.31 0.12 -14.36
N CYS A 76 32.99 -0.28 -15.44
CA CYS A 76 33.38 -1.66 -15.69
C CYS A 76 34.31 -2.20 -14.60
N LEU A 77 35.32 -1.43 -14.19
CA LEU A 77 36.23 -1.80 -13.09
C LEU A 77 35.48 -1.93 -11.76
N CYS A 78 34.61 -0.97 -11.43
CA CYS A 78 33.88 -0.97 -10.17
C CYS A 78 32.83 -2.08 -10.06
N ASN A 79 32.25 -2.53 -11.18
CA ASN A 79 31.36 -3.69 -11.18
C ASN A 79 32.07 -4.98 -10.75
N TRP A 80 33.40 -5.08 -10.88
CA TRP A 80 34.15 -6.22 -10.39
C TRP A 80 34.17 -6.32 -8.86
N ALA A 81 33.92 -5.22 -8.14
CA ALA A 81 33.81 -5.20 -6.68
C ALA A 81 32.44 -5.68 -6.13
N GLN A 82 31.46 -5.97 -7.00
CA GLN A 82 30.10 -6.38 -6.61
C GLN A 82 29.93 -7.90 -6.45
N TYR A 83 31.01 -8.68 -6.44
CA TYR A 83 30.91 -10.14 -6.34
C TYR A 83 30.30 -10.60 -5.01
N GLU A 84 29.24 -11.41 -5.11
CA GLU A 84 28.60 -12.09 -3.98
C GLU A 84 28.62 -13.61 -4.22
N LYS A 85 29.29 -14.33 -3.31
CA LYS A 85 29.51 -15.80 -3.40
C LYS A 85 28.21 -16.61 -3.58
N HIS A 86 27.08 -16.10 -3.07
CA HIS A 86 25.78 -16.77 -3.14
C HIS A 86 24.98 -16.47 -4.43
N LYS A 87 25.34 -15.44 -5.20
CA LYS A 87 24.63 -15.04 -6.44
C LYS A 87 25.36 -15.41 -7.71
N HIS A 88 26.66 -15.70 -7.65
CA HIS A 88 27.50 -15.90 -8.83
C HIS A 88 28.37 -17.16 -8.73
N ASN A 89 28.04 -18.19 -9.51
CA ASN A 89 28.76 -19.49 -9.55
C ASN A 89 29.90 -19.56 -10.59
N GLY A 90 30.32 -18.44 -11.18
CA GLY A 90 31.33 -18.41 -12.24
C GLY A 90 32.76 -18.16 -11.72
N THR A 91 33.72 -19.00 -12.12
CA THR A 91 35.16 -18.82 -11.85
C THR A 91 35.70 -17.46 -12.32
N THR A 92 35.12 -16.93 -13.40
CA THR A 92 35.49 -15.63 -13.98
C THR A 92 35.13 -14.45 -13.07
N ASN A 93 33.96 -14.49 -12.41
CA ASN A 93 33.56 -13.43 -11.48
C ASN A 93 34.38 -13.43 -10.20
N LYS A 94 34.81 -14.62 -9.74
CA LYS A 94 35.74 -14.74 -8.62
C LYS A 94 37.09 -14.09 -8.95
N ARG A 95 37.66 -14.38 -10.12
CA ARG A 95 38.94 -13.78 -10.55
C ARG A 95 38.87 -12.26 -10.70
N LYS A 96 37.77 -11.72 -11.23
CA LYS A 96 37.53 -10.27 -11.30
C LYS A 96 37.55 -9.61 -9.92
N TYR A 97 36.92 -10.26 -8.95
CA TYR A 97 36.92 -9.79 -7.57
C TYR A 97 38.30 -9.89 -6.89
N GLU A 98 39.04 -10.96 -7.13
CA GLU A 98 40.42 -11.10 -6.65
C GLU A 98 41.30 -9.98 -7.22
N TRP A 99 41.22 -9.72 -8.54
CA TRP A 99 41.98 -8.63 -9.17
C TRP A 99 41.66 -7.25 -8.59
N ILE A 100 40.38 -6.90 -8.43
CA ILE A 100 40.00 -5.59 -7.87
C ILE A 100 40.40 -5.47 -6.40
N SER A 101 40.45 -6.58 -5.66
CA SER A 101 40.91 -6.61 -4.26
C SER A 101 42.41 -6.39 -4.15
N ASP A 102 43.19 -6.77 -5.16
CA ASP A 102 44.64 -6.50 -5.20
C ASP A 102 44.95 -5.07 -5.67
N HIS A 103 44.04 -4.45 -6.46
CA HIS A 103 44.26 -3.16 -7.13
C HIS A 103 43.32 -2.03 -6.65
N TRP A 104 42.63 -2.22 -5.52
CA TRP A 104 41.62 -1.27 -5.04
C TRP A 104 42.17 0.14 -4.84
N GLN A 105 43.41 0.28 -4.36
CA GLN A 105 44.07 1.57 -4.12
C GLN A 105 44.24 2.37 -5.41
N GLN A 106 44.65 1.70 -6.49
CA GLN A 106 44.83 2.32 -7.80
C GLN A 106 43.48 2.80 -8.35
N VAL A 107 42.45 1.95 -8.30
CA VAL A 107 41.11 2.28 -8.81
C VAL A 107 40.45 3.37 -7.96
N TYR A 108 40.61 3.34 -6.64
CA TYR A 108 40.11 4.38 -5.75
C TYR A 108 40.76 5.73 -6.04
N THR A 109 42.09 5.76 -6.19
CA THR A 109 42.82 6.98 -6.52
C THR A 109 42.40 7.55 -7.88
N LEU A 110 42.17 6.67 -8.86
CA LEU A 110 41.62 7.08 -10.17
C LEU A 110 40.21 7.65 -10.03
N ALA A 111 39.32 7.02 -9.26
CA ALA A 111 37.97 7.54 -9.02
C ALA A 111 38.01 8.92 -8.33
N CYS A 112 38.91 9.12 -7.36
CA CYS A 112 39.13 10.42 -6.71
C CYS A 112 39.67 11.49 -7.66
N LYS A 113 40.43 11.13 -8.70
CA LYS A 113 40.81 12.08 -9.77
C LYS A 113 39.63 12.40 -10.68
N LEU A 114 38.87 11.37 -11.07
CA LEU A 114 37.76 11.52 -12.01
C LEU A 114 36.53 12.19 -11.39
N ILE A 115 36.45 12.35 -10.06
CA ILE A 115 35.35 13.06 -9.38
C ILE A 115 35.46 14.59 -9.55
N THR A 116 36.63 15.13 -9.89
CA THR A 116 36.86 16.57 -10.07
C THR A 116 36.71 17.04 -11.52
N GLU A 117 36.40 16.13 -12.46
CA GLU A 117 36.21 16.48 -13.87
C GLU A 117 34.97 17.33 -14.13
N ASP A 118 34.98 18.08 -15.23
CA ASP A 118 33.86 18.94 -15.66
C ASP A 118 32.61 18.15 -16.09
N ASN A 119 32.79 16.90 -16.56
CA ASN A 119 31.68 16.10 -17.04
C ASN A 119 30.89 15.46 -15.90
N SER A 120 29.61 15.83 -15.78
CA SER A 120 28.72 15.33 -14.71
C SER A 120 28.52 13.82 -14.71
N LYS A 121 28.58 13.15 -15.88
CA LYS A 121 28.42 11.70 -15.96
C LYS A 121 29.64 10.97 -15.41
N VAL A 122 30.84 11.48 -15.70
CA VAL A 122 32.08 10.93 -15.14
C VAL A 122 32.06 11.11 -13.62
N ARG A 123 31.78 12.33 -13.11
CA ARG A 123 31.65 12.56 -11.66
C ARG A 123 30.64 11.63 -11.00
N GLN A 124 29.49 11.39 -11.62
CA GLN A 124 28.47 10.47 -11.09
C GLN A 124 28.98 9.02 -10.99
N VAL A 125 29.71 8.54 -11.99
CA VAL A 125 30.30 7.18 -11.95
C VAL A 125 31.43 7.12 -10.93
N SER A 126 32.30 8.13 -10.88
CA SER A 126 33.39 8.25 -9.90
C SER A 126 32.87 8.25 -8.47
N LEU A 127 31.76 8.95 -8.21
CA LEU A 127 31.09 8.96 -6.92
C LEU A 127 30.61 7.57 -6.52
N ARG A 128 30.00 6.81 -7.44
CA ARG A 128 29.60 5.42 -7.21
C ARG A 128 30.79 4.49 -6.99
N ALA A 129 31.89 4.72 -7.70
CA ALA A 129 33.14 3.99 -7.55
C ALA A 129 33.72 4.17 -6.14
N ILE A 130 33.83 5.42 -5.68
CA ILE A 130 34.30 5.78 -4.33
C ILE A 130 33.41 5.12 -3.27
N TYR A 131 32.10 5.23 -3.42
CA TYR A 131 31.13 4.58 -2.54
C TYR A 131 31.31 3.07 -2.45
N LEU A 132 31.36 2.36 -3.59
CA LEU A 132 31.46 0.90 -3.63
C LEU A 132 32.78 0.41 -3.02
N LEU A 133 33.89 1.05 -3.38
CA LEU A 133 35.21 0.71 -2.85
C LEU A 133 35.31 1.04 -1.36
N GLY A 134 34.76 2.17 -0.91
CA GLY A 134 34.69 2.55 0.51
C GLY A 134 33.90 1.55 1.36
N LEU A 135 32.79 1.00 0.84
CA LEU A 135 32.04 -0.05 1.53
C LEU A 135 32.78 -1.39 1.59
N ARG A 136 33.49 -1.75 0.53
CA ARG A 136 34.13 -3.08 0.41
C ARG A 136 35.48 -3.14 1.12
N PHE A 137 36.26 -2.07 1.02
CA PHE A 137 37.63 -1.98 1.50
C PHE A 137 37.78 -0.96 2.64
N GLY A 138 36.68 -0.64 3.33
CA GLY A 138 36.60 0.43 4.31
C GLY A 138 37.60 0.37 5.46
N GLN A 139 38.09 -0.82 5.80
CA GLN A 139 39.10 -1.03 6.87
C GLN A 139 40.51 -0.61 6.47
N HIS A 140 40.80 -0.39 5.18
CA HIS A 140 42.10 0.06 4.73
C HIS A 140 42.33 1.55 5.03
N GLU A 141 43.59 1.93 5.19
CA GLU A 141 43.98 3.34 5.32
C GLU A 141 43.86 4.06 3.96
N THR A 142 43.49 5.33 4.01
CA THR A 142 43.39 6.15 2.79
C THR A 142 44.73 6.35 2.09
N PRO A 143 44.77 6.36 0.75
CA PRO A 143 46.01 6.65 0.03
C PRO A 143 46.40 8.13 0.16
N ALA A 144 47.65 8.43 0.52
CA ALA A 144 48.14 9.80 0.72
C ALA A 144 47.91 10.73 -0.49
N ASP A 145 48.01 10.20 -1.72
CA ASP A 145 47.79 10.96 -2.96
C ASP A 145 46.35 11.47 -3.12
N THR A 146 45.37 10.80 -2.49
CA THR A 146 43.95 11.17 -2.58
C THR A 146 43.58 12.35 -1.69
N ILE A 147 44.31 12.56 -0.59
CA ILE A 147 44.06 13.65 0.36
C ILE A 147 44.17 15.00 -0.36
N ASN A 148 45.18 15.16 -1.23
CA ASN A 148 45.42 16.38 -2.00
C ASN A 148 44.37 16.65 -3.11
N LEU A 149 43.60 15.64 -3.53
CA LEU A 149 42.61 15.73 -4.61
C LEU A 149 41.22 16.14 -4.12
N SER A 150 41.04 16.37 -2.81
CA SER A 150 39.75 16.71 -2.17
C SER A 150 39.19 18.08 -2.54
N GLY A 151 39.87 18.90 -3.34
CA GLY A 151 39.29 20.04 -4.06
C GLY A 151 38.28 20.85 -3.25
N GLY A 152 38.72 21.49 -2.16
CA GLY A 152 37.90 22.48 -1.46
C GLY A 152 38.00 22.63 0.05
N SER A 153 39.13 22.35 0.72
CA SER A 153 39.37 22.87 2.10
C SER A 153 40.81 22.70 2.61
N ILE A 154 41.61 21.82 2.00
CA ILE A 154 42.91 21.40 2.56
C ILE A 154 44.06 22.39 2.28
N GLU A 155 43.95 23.27 1.27
CA GLU A 155 45.08 24.12 0.86
C GLU A 155 45.50 25.16 1.91
N ASN A 156 44.62 25.55 2.84
CA ASN A 156 44.96 26.56 3.85
C ASN A 156 45.63 25.98 5.12
N ALA A 157 45.67 24.66 5.28
CA ALA A 157 46.42 24.01 6.37
C ALA A 157 47.81 23.52 5.91
N SER A 158 48.04 23.40 4.60
CA SER A 158 49.32 22.94 4.05
C SER A 158 50.40 24.02 3.97
N LEU A 159 50.04 25.30 4.16
CA LEU A 159 51.02 26.40 4.08
C LEU A 159 51.91 26.50 5.33
N ASP A 160 51.49 25.97 6.49
CA ASP A 160 52.34 25.89 7.68
C ASP A 160 53.31 24.68 7.66
N MET A 161 53.12 23.72 6.74
CA MET A 161 53.98 22.52 6.70
C MET A 161 55.28 22.72 5.92
N ARG A 162 55.44 23.83 5.17
CA ARG A 162 56.62 24.06 4.31
C ARG A 162 57.62 25.06 4.85
N LEU A 163 57.44 25.61 6.05
CA LEU A 163 58.36 26.59 6.64
C LEU A 163 58.67 26.30 8.12
N SER A 164 59.25 25.15 8.44
CA SER A 164 60.04 24.97 9.67
C SER A 164 60.87 23.67 9.66
N PRO A 165 62.19 23.72 9.41
CA PRO A 165 63.05 22.60 9.68
C PRO A 165 63.55 22.71 11.12
N LYS A 166 62.88 22.07 12.08
CA LYS A 166 63.47 21.52 13.32
C LYS A 166 62.41 21.03 14.32
N LYS A 167 62.69 19.82 14.83
CA LYS A 167 62.18 19.12 16.03
C LYS A 167 61.05 18.10 15.83
N LEU A 168 61.49 16.85 15.96
CA LEU A 168 60.72 15.62 16.18
C LEU A 168 59.55 15.80 17.16
N ASN A 169 58.37 15.34 16.73
CA ASN A 169 57.39 14.69 17.59
C ASN A 169 56.85 13.45 16.83
N PRO A 170 56.96 12.20 17.32
CA PRO A 170 56.71 10.99 16.54
C PRO A 170 55.27 10.48 16.66
N TYR A 171 54.27 11.37 16.74
CA TYR A 171 52.88 10.97 16.51
C TYR A 171 52.58 11.17 15.04
N ARG A 172 52.73 10.12 14.21
CA ARG A 172 52.09 10.12 12.89
C ARG A 172 50.58 10.28 13.13
N PRO A 173 49.91 11.32 12.59
CA PRO A 173 48.46 11.32 12.57
C PRO A 173 48.01 10.06 11.83
N LYS A 174 47.19 9.21 12.47
CA LYS A 174 46.61 8.03 11.82
C LYS A 174 45.85 8.52 10.59
N LEU A 175 46.14 7.95 9.43
CA LEU A 175 45.35 8.23 8.24
C LEU A 175 43.91 7.76 8.50
N PRO A 176 42.90 8.52 8.01
CA PRO A 176 41.50 8.13 8.15
C PRO A 176 41.27 6.78 7.45
N SER A 177 40.26 6.07 7.89
CA SER A 177 39.81 4.86 7.20
C SER A 177 39.27 5.22 5.81
N LEU A 178 39.34 4.28 4.86
CA LEU A 178 38.84 4.48 3.51
C LEU A 178 37.34 4.79 3.52
N VAL A 179 36.58 4.22 4.46
CA VAL A 179 35.14 4.46 4.58
C VAL A 179 34.84 5.89 5.04
N ASP A 180 35.65 6.47 5.94
CA ASP A 180 35.49 7.85 6.40
C ASP A 180 35.78 8.86 5.27
N ASP A 181 36.83 8.64 4.47
CA ASP A 181 37.15 9.49 3.31
C ASP A 181 36.10 9.34 2.20
N ALA A 182 35.64 8.12 1.92
CA ALA A 182 34.55 7.89 0.98
C ALA A 182 33.26 8.61 1.44
N PHE A 183 32.92 8.51 2.73
CA PHE A 183 31.77 9.21 3.31
C PHE A 183 31.88 10.72 3.15
N SER A 184 33.03 11.31 3.50
CA SER A 184 33.26 12.75 3.39
C SER A 184 33.13 13.24 1.94
N ARG A 185 33.76 12.55 0.98
CA ARG A 185 33.67 12.90 -0.45
C ARG A 185 32.27 12.76 -1.01
N VAL A 186 31.53 11.74 -0.57
CA VAL A 186 30.13 11.56 -0.98
C VAL A 186 29.27 12.71 -0.42
N CYS A 187 29.48 13.10 0.84
CA CYS A 187 28.79 14.24 1.44
C CYS A 187 29.11 15.55 0.71
N ASP A 188 30.37 15.81 0.36
CA ASP A 188 30.80 16.97 -0.43
C ASP A 188 30.05 17.10 -1.76
N ARG A 189 29.69 15.97 -2.39
CA ARG A 189 28.99 15.96 -3.68
C ARG A 189 27.51 16.33 -3.59
N LEU A 190 26.96 16.59 -2.40
CA LEU A 190 25.67 17.27 -2.26
C LEU A 190 25.71 18.73 -2.70
N GLN A 191 26.90 19.32 -2.90
CA GLN A 191 27.05 20.67 -3.45
C GLN A 191 27.44 20.67 -4.94
N ASP A 192 27.33 19.53 -5.64
CA ASP A 192 27.69 19.43 -7.06
C ASP A 192 26.75 20.28 -7.95
N PRO A 193 27.26 20.94 -9.00
CA PRO A 193 26.39 21.70 -9.91
C PRO A 193 25.36 20.83 -10.65
N SER A 194 25.59 19.52 -10.79
CA SER A 194 24.65 18.60 -11.43
C SER A 194 23.69 17.99 -10.41
N ARG A 195 22.39 18.25 -10.59
CA ARG A 195 21.30 17.60 -9.82
C ARG A 195 21.41 16.07 -9.77
N TYR A 196 21.86 15.44 -10.86
CA TYR A 196 21.99 13.98 -10.91
C TYR A 196 23.13 13.45 -10.03
N VAL A 197 24.20 14.23 -9.88
CA VAL A 197 25.31 13.91 -8.97
C VAL A 197 24.85 14.11 -7.53
N ARG A 198 24.19 15.23 -7.21
CA ARG A 198 23.61 15.49 -5.88
C ARG A 198 22.62 14.42 -5.45
N GLN A 199 21.68 14.05 -6.32
CA GLN A 199 20.71 12.98 -6.05
C GLN A 199 21.40 11.64 -5.81
N THR A 200 22.45 11.33 -6.59
CA THR A 200 23.23 10.10 -6.40
C THR A 200 23.98 10.14 -5.07
N ALA A 201 24.62 11.26 -4.73
CA ALA A 201 25.31 11.45 -3.45
C ALA A 201 24.35 11.23 -2.28
N ALA A 202 23.21 11.91 -2.28
CA ALA A 202 22.17 11.78 -1.26
C ALA A 202 21.82 10.32 -1.00
N GLY A 203 21.57 9.53 -2.06
CA GLY A 203 21.19 8.13 -1.95
C GLY A 203 22.31 7.17 -1.53
N LEU A 204 23.58 7.57 -1.57
CA LEU A 204 24.73 6.73 -1.21
C LEU A 204 25.19 6.91 0.25
N ILE A 205 24.93 8.09 0.84
CA ILE A 205 25.34 8.43 2.21
C ILE A 205 24.80 7.42 3.23
N GLY A 206 23.54 7.00 3.10
CA GLY A 206 22.86 6.15 4.09
C GLY A 206 23.50 4.78 4.31
N ASP A 207 24.20 4.24 3.31
CA ASP A 207 24.88 2.95 3.43
C ASP A 207 26.28 3.09 4.03
N LEU A 208 27.01 4.18 3.71
CA LEU A 208 28.29 4.50 4.35
C LEU A 208 28.10 4.91 5.82
N ALA A 209 26.99 5.57 6.14
CA ALA A 209 26.64 6.06 7.48
C ALA A 209 26.60 4.96 8.57
N LYS A 210 26.53 3.69 8.19
CA LYS A 210 26.55 2.54 9.11
C LYS A 210 27.95 2.22 9.64
N PHE A 211 28.98 2.69 8.95
CA PHE A 211 30.38 2.30 9.19
C PHE A 211 31.27 3.45 9.69
N VAL A 212 30.75 4.68 9.68
CA VAL A 212 31.44 5.88 10.18
C VAL A 212 31.11 6.15 11.64
N SER A 213 31.92 6.96 12.31
CA SER A 213 31.64 7.36 13.70
C SER A 213 30.33 8.15 13.80
N GLU A 214 29.65 8.02 14.93
CA GLU A 214 28.44 8.80 15.23
C GLU A 214 28.73 10.30 15.13
N GLU A 215 29.88 10.78 15.59
CA GLU A 215 30.27 12.19 15.50
C GLU A 215 30.32 12.68 14.04
N SER A 216 30.91 11.91 13.13
CA SER A 216 30.96 12.25 11.70
C SER A 216 29.56 12.32 11.07
N LEU A 217 28.67 11.44 11.53
CA LEU A 217 27.28 11.42 11.11
C LEU A 217 26.52 12.66 11.60
N LEU A 218 26.68 13.05 12.87
CA LEU A 218 25.99 14.20 13.44
C LEU A 218 26.42 15.53 12.79
N LEU A 219 27.68 15.62 12.33
CA LEU A 219 28.17 16.78 11.58
C LEU A 219 27.37 17.04 10.30
N THR A 220 26.74 16.02 9.72
CA THR A 220 25.86 16.21 8.54
C THR A 220 24.57 16.97 8.82
N LEU A 221 24.18 17.07 10.09
CA LEU A 221 23.05 17.84 10.59
C LEU A 221 23.47 19.16 11.25
N GLU A 222 24.76 19.51 11.25
CA GLU A 222 25.18 20.81 11.78
C GLU A 222 24.88 21.93 10.78
N LYS A 223 24.10 22.92 11.23
CA LYS A 223 23.78 24.08 10.41
C LYS A 223 25.04 24.91 10.20
N THR A 224 25.54 24.93 8.98
CA THR A 224 26.64 25.84 8.64
C THR A 224 26.12 27.27 8.71
N VAL A 225 26.69 28.11 9.59
CA VAL A 225 26.44 29.55 9.53
C VAL A 225 27.06 30.01 8.21
N MET A 226 26.21 30.37 7.24
CA MET A 226 26.61 30.90 5.94
C MET A 226 27.46 32.16 6.14
N SER A 227 28.76 31.98 6.28
CA SER A 227 29.72 33.06 6.39
C SER A 227 30.34 33.22 5.01
N ASP A 228 29.75 34.09 4.18
CA ASP A 228 30.33 34.90 3.07
C ASP A 228 31.39 34.28 2.13
N ARG A 229 31.65 32.97 2.19
CA ARG A 229 32.71 32.29 1.46
C ARG A 229 32.31 31.95 0.03
N GLN A 230 31.01 31.89 -0.25
CA GLN A 230 30.50 31.57 -1.59
C GLN A 230 30.39 32.80 -2.49
N VAL A 231 30.01 33.97 -1.95
CA VAL A 231 29.94 35.22 -2.72
C VAL A 231 31.34 35.65 -3.21
N LYS A 232 32.39 35.41 -2.41
CA LYS A 232 33.78 35.72 -2.75
C LYS A 232 34.43 34.77 -3.78
N ARG A 233 33.74 33.69 -4.21
CA ARG A 233 34.19 32.79 -5.29
C ARG A 233 33.73 33.28 -6.66
N PHE A 234 32.56 33.92 -6.75
CA PHE A 234 32.04 34.43 -8.03
C PHE A 234 32.82 35.67 -8.49
N ASP A 235 33.16 36.58 -7.57
CA ASP A 235 33.91 37.80 -7.90
C ASP A 235 35.40 37.57 -8.24
N ARG A 236 36.00 36.44 -7.84
CA ARG A 236 37.41 36.14 -8.18
C ARG A 236 37.58 35.51 -9.56
N LEU A 237 36.52 34.95 -10.13
CA LEU A 237 36.57 34.31 -11.45
C LEU A 237 36.34 35.32 -12.59
N ASN A 238 35.75 36.49 -12.32
CA ASN A 238 35.49 37.54 -13.31
C ASN A 238 36.20 38.86 -12.94
N GLY A 239 37.49 38.97 -13.28
CA GLY A 239 38.11 40.22 -13.73
C GLY A 239 38.77 41.15 -12.70
N GLY A 240 40.06 41.43 -12.97
CA GLY A 240 40.61 42.79 -13.08
C GLY A 240 40.82 43.62 -11.81
N GLY A 241 42.09 43.93 -11.52
CA GLY A 241 42.48 44.75 -10.38
C GLY A 241 41.80 46.12 -10.26
N GLY A 242 41.55 46.52 -9.03
CA GLY A 242 41.11 47.86 -8.65
C GLY A 242 41.26 48.03 -7.14
N VAL A 243 42.05 49.02 -6.75
CA VAL A 243 42.26 49.45 -5.36
C VAL A 243 41.10 50.37 -4.92
N ASP A 244 40.79 50.28 -3.62
CA ASP A 244 40.23 51.30 -2.71
C ASP A 244 38.80 51.18 -2.14
N LYS A 245 38.81 51.19 -0.79
CA LYS A 245 37.96 51.90 0.18
C LYS A 245 36.44 51.73 0.10
N SER A 246 35.88 51.02 1.10
CA SER A 246 35.00 51.66 2.09
C SER A 246 34.71 50.71 3.25
N SER A 247 35.24 51.07 4.42
CA SER A 247 34.79 50.60 5.71
C SER A 247 33.53 51.38 6.07
N LEU A 248 32.40 50.72 6.32
CA LEU A 248 31.38 51.29 7.21
C LEU A 248 30.47 50.17 7.76
N TRP A 249 30.31 50.22 9.09
CA TRP A 249 29.44 49.41 9.97
C TRP A 249 30.10 48.18 10.60
N GLY A 250 30.74 48.44 11.75
CA GLY A 250 31.26 47.45 12.68
C GLY A 250 30.20 46.83 13.61
N PRO A 251 30.64 45.93 14.51
CA PRO A 251 29.79 45.11 15.36
C PRO A 251 29.39 45.83 16.65
N VAL A 252 28.17 45.60 17.14
CA VAL A 252 27.76 45.96 18.50
C VAL A 252 27.69 44.68 19.34
N VAL A 253 28.66 44.53 20.24
CA VAL A 253 28.50 43.78 21.48
C VAL A 253 28.39 44.81 22.60
N GLY A 254 27.28 44.79 23.33
CA GLY A 254 27.15 45.49 24.60
C GLY A 254 27.28 44.50 25.74
N GLY A 255 28.43 44.49 26.40
CA GLY A 255 28.58 43.97 27.76
C GLY A 255 28.63 45.12 28.76
N SER A 256 28.14 44.90 29.98
CA SER A 256 28.47 45.74 31.13
C SER A 256 28.82 44.87 32.35
N SER A 257 30.12 44.70 32.56
CA SER A 257 30.89 44.96 33.79
C SER A 257 30.32 44.56 35.16
N GLY A 258 31.12 43.75 35.89
CA GLY A 258 31.20 43.81 37.36
C GLY A 258 31.80 42.56 38.05
N ARG A 259 33.11 42.55 38.33
CA ARG A 259 33.78 41.72 39.37
C ARG A 259 33.98 42.61 40.63
N PRO A 260 34.37 42.14 41.86
CA PRO A 260 35.04 40.87 42.21
C PRO A 260 34.68 40.21 43.59
N MET A 261 35.32 39.04 43.83
CA MET A 261 35.88 38.55 45.11
C MET A 261 34.99 37.79 46.13
N HIS A 262 35.20 36.47 46.30
CA HIS A 262 35.99 35.87 47.41
C HIS A 262 35.97 34.32 47.43
N ARG A 263 37.14 33.74 47.77
CA ARG A 263 37.43 32.43 48.42
C ARG A 263 36.25 31.82 49.20
N ALA A 264 36.09 30.52 49.42
CA ALA A 264 36.99 29.37 49.40
C ALA A 264 36.17 28.06 49.58
N HIS A 265 36.84 26.96 49.25
CA HIS A 265 36.77 25.62 49.87
C HIS A 265 35.85 24.51 49.32
N GLN A 266 36.56 23.44 48.93
CA GLN A 266 36.31 22.00 49.13
C GLN A 266 35.47 21.21 48.11
N HIS A 267 36.20 20.30 47.42
CA HIS A 267 35.78 19.08 46.72
C HIS A 267 34.97 18.09 47.61
N PRO A 268 34.41 16.95 47.09
CA PRO A 268 34.52 16.37 45.74
C PRO A 268 33.21 15.84 45.08
N GLN A 269 33.30 15.61 43.76
CA GLN A 269 32.65 14.57 42.95
C GLN A 269 31.12 14.44 42.89
N ALA A 270 30.55 14.78 41.72
CA ALA A 270 29.77 13.88 40.84
C ALA A 270 28.76 14.68 39.98
N ALA A 271 29.11 14.99 38.73
CA ALA A 271 28.18 15.18 37.61
C ALA A 271 28.99 15.49 36.35
N ALA A 272 29.10 14.52 35.45
CA ALA A 272 29.56 14.74 34.09
C ALA A 272 28.48 15.54 33.34
N GLN A 273 28.66 16.85 33.25
CA GLN A 273 27.97 17.70 32.29
C GLN A 273 28.92 17.96 31.11
N SER A 274 28.38 17.70 29.92
CA SER A 274 28.99 17.86 28.61
C SER A 274 29.65 19.22 28.44
N ALA A 275 30.98 19.23 28.36
CA ALA A 275 31.74 20.39 27.94
C ALA A 275 31.45 20.71 26.45
N PRO A 276 31.40 21.99 26.06
CA PRO A 276 31.30 22.36 24.65
C PRO A 276 32.53 21.85 23.90
N ILE A 277 32.29 21.17 22.79
CA ILE A 277 33.33 20.60 21.93
C ILE A 277 34.20 21.75 21.41
N SER A 278 35.52 21.67 21.67
CA SER A 278 36.50 22.62 21.13
C SER A 278 36.54 22.49 19.61
N VAL A 279 36.37 23.60 18.89
CA VAL A 279 36.40 23.66 17.42
C VAL A 279 37.76 23.18 16.85
N ASP A 280 38.81 23.17 17.68
CA ASP A 280 40.15 22.71 17.31
C ASP A 280 40.30 21.17 17.26
N SER A 281 39.29 20.39 17.68
CA SER A 281 39.32 18.91 17.62
C SER A 281 38.56 18.29 16.46
N ILE A 282 37.96 19.10 15.57
CA ILE A 282 37.29 18.57 14.37
C ILE A 282 38.37 18.13 13.37
N SER A 283 38.49 16.82 13.14
CA SER A 283 39.38 16.24 12.13
C SER A 283 39.18 16.94 10.79
N LEU A 284 40.26 17.45 10.19
CA LEU A 284 40.27 18.31 8.98
C LEU A 284 39.64 17.67 7.72
N LEU A 285 39.26 16.39 7.78
CA LEU A 285 38.54 15.66 6.73
C LEU A 285 37.03 15.64 6.93
N SER A 286 36.56 16.09 8.10
CA SER A 286 35.13 16.18 8.42
C SER A 286 34.44 17.37 7.75
N THR A 287 35.19 18.23 7.05
CA THR A 287 34.64 19.46 6.47
C THR A 287 33.62 19.19 5.37
N GLY A 288 33.71 18.06 4.68
CA GLY A 288 32.76 17.69 3.64
C GLY A 288 31.46 17.09 4.14
N ALA A 289 31.48 16.54 5.37
CA ALA A 289 30.28 16.06 6.04
C ALA A 289 29.46 17.21 6.63
N LEU A 290 30.08 18.33 7.03
CA LEU A 290 29.43 19.45 7.71
C LEU A 290 28.20 19.98 6.94
N GLY A 291 27.03 19.87 7.56
CA GLY A 291 25.75 20.36 7.03
C GLY A 291 25.31 19.70 5.72
N ALA A 292 25.92 18.59 5.31
CA ALA A 292 25.67 17.97 4.02
C ALA A 292 24.19 17.58 3.84
N LEU A 293 23.59 16.90 4.84
CA LEU A 293 22.18 16.49 4.77
C LEU A 293 21.22 17.68 4.85
N ILE A 294 21.56 18.73 5.60
CA ILE A 294 20.76 19.98 5.60
C ILE A 294 20.72 20.56 4.19
N ASN A 295 21.88 20.75 3.54
CA ASN A 295 21.95 21.26 2.18
C ASN A 295 21.17 20.38 1.20
N GLY A 296 21.19 19.06 1.38
CA GLY A 296 20.43 18.13 0.56
C GLY A 296 18.92 18.17 0.79
N LEU A 297 18.44 18.63 1.95
CA LEU A 297 17.02 18.85 2.26
C LEU A 297 16.54 20.23 1.79
N GLU A 298 17.43 21.22 1.77
CA GLU A 298 17.19 22.58 1.24
C GLU A 298 17.46 22.70 -0.28
N ASP A 299 17.64 21.58 -0.99
CA ASP A 299 17.96 21.59 -2.43
C ASP A 299 16.81 22.13 -3.28
N GLU A 300 17.15 22.88 -4.33
CA GLU A 300 16.21 23.42 -5.31
C GLU A 300 15.39 22.32 -6.05
N PHE A 301 15.93 21.10 -6.17
CA PHE A 301 15.24 19.99 -6.83
C PHE A 301 14.64 19.01 -5.82
N HIS A 302 13.33 18.80 -5.93
CA HIS A 302 12.59 17.87 -5.08
C HIS A 302 13.12 16.42 -5.15
N GLU A 303 13.73 15.99 -6.26
CA GLU A 303 14.31 14.65 -6.37
C GLU A 303 15.53 14.45 -5.46
N VAL A 304 16.31 15.52 -5.23
CA VAL A 304 17.43 15.52 -4.27
C VAL A 304 16.87 15.54 -2.86
N ARG A 305 15.95 16.47 -2.54
CA ARG A 305 15.25 16.52 -1.24
C ARG A 305 14.66 15.16 -0.84
N CYS A 306 13.99 14.51 -1.79
CA CYS A 306 13.42 13.18 -1.64
C CYS A 306 14.47 12.09 -1.35
N ALA A 307 15.60 12.09 -2.08
CA ALA A 307 16.68 11.14 -1.86
C ALA A 307 17.34 11.36 -0.49
N THR A 308 17.55 12.62 -0.11
CA THR A 308 18.09 13.01 1.19
C THR A 308 17.15 12.59 2.33
N LEU A 309 15.84 12.80 2.21
CA LEU A 309 14.84 12.32 3.18
C LEU A 309 14.88 10.80 3.36
N SER A 310 15.05 10.03 2.27
CA SER A 310 15.19 8.57 2.37
C SER A 310 16.44 8.18 3.14
N THR A 311 17.55 8.88 2.92
CA THR A 311 18.80 8.68 3.66
C THR A 311 18.66 9.05 5.13
N VAL A 312 18.07 10.21 5.44
CA VAL A 312 17.77 10.63 6.83
C VAL A 312 16.90 9.59 7.53
N THR A 313 15.87 9.07 6.84
CA THR A 313 14.99 8.02 7.38
C THR A 313 15.75 6.75 7.68
N GLN A 314 16.61 6.31 6.75
CA GLN A 314 17.44 5.11 6.92
C GLN A 314 18.36 5.25 8.14
N ILE A 315 19.00 6.41 8.31
CA ILE A 315 19.91 6.68 9.42
C ILE A 315 19.15 6.75 10.75
N ALA A 316 18.05 7.50 10.78
CA ALA A 316 17.22 7.68 11.96
C ALA A 316 16.55 6.38 12.45
N ALA A 317 16.42 5.38 11.58
CA ALA A 317 15.91 4.05 11.96
C ALA A 317 16.82 3.30 12.93
N TYR A 318 18.14 3.55 12.93
CA TYR A 318 19.10 2.84 13.78
C TYR A 318 19.94 3.73 14.70
N ASN A 319 19.92 5.06 14.52
CA ASN A 319 20.61 5.99 15.40
C ASN A 319 19.62 6.96 16.07
N ALA A 320 19.32 6.71 17.34
CA ALA A 320 18.36 7.50 18.13
C ALA A 320 18.83 8.95 18.38
N ARG A 321 20.14 9.18 18.55
CA ARG A 321 20.70 10.53 18.75
C ARG A 321 20.55 11.38 17.50
N PHE A 322 20.88 10.82 16.34
CA PHE A 322 20.64 11.43 15.04
C PHE A 322 19.14 11.71 14.82
N ALA A 323 18.28 10.74 15.16
CA ALA A 323 16.83 10.90 15.06
C ALA A 323 16.30 12.09 15.90
N SER A 324 16.86 12.31 17.09
CA SER A 324 16.50 13.45 17.93
C SER A 324 16.94 14.80 17.35
N LEU A 325 18.08 14.85 16.67
CA LEU A 325 18.63 16.08 16.10
C LEU A 325 18.00 16.46 14.76
N CYS A 326 17.49 15.49 13.98
CA CYS A 326 16.83 15.79 12.71
C CYS A 326 15.32 15.98 12.81
N GLN A 327 14.70 15.75 13.97
CA GLN A 327 13.24 15.81 14.12
C GLN A 327 12.66 17.16 13.71
N ASP A 328 13.22 18.28 14.18
CA ASP A 328 12.77 19.63 13.82
C ASP A 328 12.81 19.85 12.31
N ILE A 329 13.92 19.46 11.69
CA ILE A 329 14.11 19.57 10.23
C ILE A 329 13.06 18.72 9.50
N LEU A 330 12.77 17.50 9.97
CA LEU A 330 11.75 16.63 9.37
C LEU A 330 10.34 17.20 9.51
N VAL A 331 10.04 17.88 10.62
CA VAL A 331 8.77 18.59 10.81
C VAL A 331 8.65 19.76 9.84
N ASP A 332 9.72 20.52 9.61
CA ASP A 332 9.75 21.60 8.62
C ASP A 332 9.45 21.07 7.20
N MET A 333 9.99 19.89 6.85
CA MET A 333 9.73 19.24 5.56
C MET A 333 8.26 18.81 5.35
N LEU A 334 7.40 18.85 6.38
CA LEU A 334 5.94 18.68 6.20
C LEU A 334 5.28 19.87 5.51
N THR A 335 5.92 21.04 5.55
CA THR A 335 5.41 22.28 4.95
C THR A 335 6.00 22.55 3.56
N ASP A 336 6.72 21.58 3.01
CA ASP A 336 7.33 21.62 1.69
C ASP A 336 6.30 21.89 0.58
N ASP A 337 6.70 22.62 -0.46
CA ASP A 337 5.85 22.96 -1.60
C ASP A 337 5.44 21.73 -2.42
N ILE A 338 6.28 20.70 -2.45
CA ILE A 338 6.07 19.51 -3.27
C ILE A 338 5.47 18.36 -2.46
N GLN A 339 4.31 17.87 -2.92
CA GLN A 339 3.56 16.78 -2.27
C GLN A 339 4.40 15.50 -2.06
N SER A 340 5.26 15.13 -3.01
CA SER A 340 6.10 13.94 -2.88
C SER A 340 7.13 14.07 -1.76
N VAL A 341 7.62 15.28 -1.49
CA VAL A 341 8.56 15.56 -0.40
C VAL A 341 7.82 15.48 0.94
N ARG A 342 6.65 16.13 1.05
CA ARG A 342 5.78 16.03 2.24
C ARG A 342 5.45 14.58 2.60
N LEU A 343 5.07 13.75 1.62
CA LEU A 343 4.81 12.33 1.86
C LEU A 343 6.04 11.58 2.40
N ARG A 344 7.24 11.85 1.86
CA ARG A 344 8.47 11.26 2.38
C ARG A 344 8.81 11.77 3.78
N ALA A 345 8.54 13.04 4.08
CA ALA A 345 8.74 13.60 5.41
C ALA A 345 7.82 12.92 6.45
N VAL A 346 6.54 12.66 6.11
CA VAL A 346 5.64 11.89 6.98
C VAL A 346 6.20 10.49 7.24
N ASN A 347 6.70 9.79 6.22
CA ASN A 347 7.31 8.46 6.38
C ASN A 347 8.58 8.50 7.25
N ALA A 348 9.40 9.55 7.10
CA ALA A 348 10.57 9.78 7.93
C ALA A 348 10.18 9.96 9.41
N LEU A 349 9.20 10.83 9.67
CA LEU A 349 8.67 11.07 11.01
C LEU A 349 8.02 9.83 11.62
N GLN A 350 7.40 8.94 10.83
CA GLN A 350 6.86 7.67 11.34
C GLN A 350 7.96 6.72 11.85
N THR A 351 9.16 6.82 11.29
CA THR A 351 10.35 6.07 11.74
C THR A 351 10.89 6.64 13.06
N VAL A 352 10.81 7.95 13.24
CA VAL A 352 11.32 8.68 14.42
C VAL A 352 10.30 8.76 15.56
N GLY A 353 8.99 8.73 15.27
CA GLY A 353 7.93 9.18 16.18
C GLY A 353 7.76 8.40 17.48
N ASP A 354 8.25 7.16 17.56
CA ASP A 354 8.30 6.39 18.82
C ASP A 354 9.54 6.69 19.67
N GLN A 355 10.60 7.20 19.04
CA GLN A 355 11.91 7.44 19.64
C GLN A 355 12.00 8.83 20.27
N VAL A 356 11.37 9.83 19.63
CA VAL A 356 11.50 11.24 20.01
C VAL A 356 10.12 11.86 20.27
N PRO A 357 9.89 12.50 21.43
CA PRO A 357 8.62 13.13 21.72
C PRO A 357 8.40 14.38 20.85
N ILE A 358 7.15 14.66 20.49
CA ILE A 358 6.76 15.85 19.72
C ILE A 358 6.53 17.03 20.66
N LEU A 359 7.21 18.14 20.38
CA LEU A 359 7.11 19.41 21.10
C LEU A 359 5.81 20.14 20.75
N ASN A 360 5.39 21.09 21.60
CA ASN A 360 4.11 21.79 21.42
C ASN A 360 4.00 22.52 20.08
N ASP A 361 5.05 23.25 19.69
CA ASP A 361 5.08 24.02 18.45
C ASP A 361 5.05 23.10 17.21
N GLN A 362 5.67 21.91 17.31
CA GLN A 362 5.67 20.91 16.26
C GLN A 362 4.26 20.30 16.05
N VAL A 363 3.46 20.11 17.10
CA VAL A 363 2.09 19.57 16.97
C VAL A 363 1.23 20.45 16.06
N ALA A 364 1.35 21.77 16.20
CA ALA A 364 0.62 22.71 15.34
C ALA A 364 1.01 22.56 13.87
N ILE A 365 2.31 22.38 13.58
CA ILE A 365 2.80 22.16 12.21
C ILE A 365 2.26 20.82 11.66
N VAL A 366 2.40 19.72 12.42
CA VAL A 366 1.93 18.39 11.98
C VAL A 366 0.42 18.36 11.76
N THR A 367 -0.35 19.03 12.61
CA THR A 367 -1.82 19.12 12.45
C THR A 367 -2.21 20.04 11.31
N SER A 368 -1.48 21.12 11.04
CA SER A 368 -1.71 21.97 9.86
C SER A 368 -1.50 21.19 8.55
N ALA A 369 -0.58 20.23 8.52
CA ALA A 369 -0.36 19.33 7.40
C ALA A 369 -1.54 18.36 7.13
N LEU A 370 -2.53 18.27 8.02
CA LEU A 370 -3.79 17.55 7.76
C LEU A 370 -4.69 18.27 6.75
N ALA A 371 -4.39 19.52 6.38
CA ALA A 371 -5.06 20.25 5.30
C ALA A 371 -4.66 19.79 3.89
N GLU A 372 -4.02 18.62 3.76
CA GLU A 372 -3.58 18.03 2.50
C GLU A 372 -4.74 17.44 1.68
N ASP A 373 -4.76 17.65 0.36
CA ASP A 373 -5.80 17.10 -0.53
C ASP A 373 -5.77 15.57 -0.62
N SER A 374 -4.58 14.98 -0.51
CA SER A 374 -4.38 13.54 -0.58
C SER A 374 -4.77 12.84 0.71
N VAL A 375 -5.85 12.06 0.62
CA VAL A 375 -6.30 11.14 1.67
C VAL A 375 -5.21 10.19 2.17
N VAL A 376 -4.30 9.74 1.29
CA VAL A 376 -3.21 8.84 1.65
C VAL A 376 -2.26 9.53 2.62
N ILE A 377 -1.89 10.78 2.34
CA ILE A 377 -1.01 11.56 3.21
C ILE A 377 -1.72 11.85 4.54
N ARG A 378 -3.00 12.28 4.51
CA ARG A 378 -3.77 12.53 5.74
C ARG A 378 -3.83 11.29 6.64
N GLN A 379 -4.11 10.11 6.07
CA GLN A 379 -4.10 8.84 6.80
C GLN A 379 -2.72 8.49 7.37
N ARG A 380 -1.63 8.78 6.64
CA ARG A 380 -0.26 8.60 7.14
C ARG A 380 0.05 9.56 8.29
N ILE A 381 -0.47 10.79 8.26
CA ILE A 381 -0.36 11.74 9.37
C ILE A 381 -1.18 11.25 10.57
N HIS A 382 -2.41 10.76 10.38
CA HIS A 382 -3.18 10.14 11.47
C HIS A 382 -2.42 8.95 12.09
N ALA A 383 -1.81 8.11 11.27
CA ALA A 383 -0.98 6.99 11.75
C ALA A 383 0.28 7.47 12.49
N LEU A 384 0.92 8.56 12.04
CA LEU A 384 2.02 9.22 12.75
C LEU A 384 1.53 9.68 14.13
N LEU A 385 0.52 10.55 14.18
CA LEU A 385 -0.04 11.12 15.41
C LEU A 385 -0.49 10.05 16.41
N SER A 386 -1.02 8.92 15.93
CA SER A 386 -1.43 7.79 16.77
C SER A 386 -0.28 7.13 17.55
N ARG A 387 0.96 7.29 17.09
CA ARG A 387 2.19 6.70 17.65
C ARG A 387 3.10 7.73 18.31
N CYS A 388 2.84 9.01 18.17
CA CYS A 388 3.68 10.05 18.76
C CYS A 388 3.65 9.99 20.29
N ARG A 389 4.75 10.42 20.92
CA ARG A 389 4.80 10.74 22.35
C ARG A 389 4.65 12.23 22.51
N LEU A 390 3.66 12.69 23.27
CA LEU A 390 3.44 14.10 23.56
C LEU A 390 4.23 14.52 24.81
N VAL A 391 4.66 15.78 24.87
CA VAL A 391 5.44 16.30 26.00
C VAL A 391 4.56 16.87 27.12
N SER A 392 3.34 17.33 26.81
CA SER A 392 2.47 17.99 27.80
C SER A 392 0.97 17.88 27.47
N PRO A 393 0.06 18.12 28.45
CA PRO A 393 -1.38 18.15 28.20
C PRO A 393 -1.85 19.20 27.16
N PRO A 394 -1.27 20.41 27.07
CA PRO A 394 -1.56 21.34 25.97
C PRO A 394 -1.29 20.76 24.58
N CYS A 395 -0.25 19.94 24.41
CA CYS A 395 0.02 19.25 23.14
C CYS A 395 -1.13 18.31 22.75
N LEU A 396 -1.74 17.64 23.73
CA LEU A 396 -2.88 16.75 23.51
C LEU A 396 -4.13 17.51 23.07
N LEU A 397 -4.40 18.67 23.67
CA LEU A 397 -5.51 19.53 23.29
C LEU A 397 -5.30 20.10 21.87
N SER A 398 -4.10 20.61 21.57
CA SER A 398 -3.74 21.10 20.22
C SER A 398 -3.86 20.01 19.15
N LEU A 399 -3.41 18.79 19.46
CA LEU A 399 -3.58 17.64 18.57
C LEU A 399 -5.06 17.34 18.31
N LEU A 400 -5.86 17.30 19.36
CA LEU A 400 -7.30 17.04 19.26
C LEU A 400 -8.00 18.12 18.44
N ASP A 401 -7.71 19.40 18.67
CA ASP A 401 -8.25 20.50 17.89
C ASP A 401 -7.92 20.37 16.40
N GLY A 402 -6.68 19.98 16.08
CA GLY A 402 -6.27 19.66 14.71
C GLY A 402 -7.03 18.49 14.09
N LEU A 403 -7.25 17.41 14.84
CA LEU A 403 -8.07 16.27 14.38
C LEU A 403 -9.53 16.67 14.15
N LEU A 404 -10.11 17.48 15.03
CA LEU A 404 -11.48 17.96 14.91
C LEU A 404 -11.64 18.94 13.74
N ALA A 405 -10.67 19.81 13.50
CA ALA A 405 -10.63 20.68 12.33
C ALA A 405 -10.55 19.87 11.03
N ASN A 406 -9.69 18.83 10.99
CA ASN A 406 -9.60 17.91 9.88
C ASN A 406 -10.92 17.16 9.63
N LEU A 407 -11.60 16.68 10.68
CA LEU A 407 -12.88 15.98 10.56
C LEU A 407 -14.01 16.86 10.01
N ARG A 408 -14.00 18.16 10.36
CA ARG A 408 -14.94 19.14 9.81
C ARG A 408 -14.70 19.41 8.33
N LEU A 409 -13.44 19.47 7.92
CA LEU A 409 -13.05 19.72 6.52
C LEU A 409 -13.18 18.47 5.65
N TYR A 410 -12.88 17.29 6.20
CA TYR A 410 -12.88 15.99 5.51
C TYR A 410 -13.66 14.92 6.32
N PRO A 411 -15.00 14.91 6.24
CA PRO A 411 -15.83 13.93 6.96
C PRO A 411 -15.55 12.46 6.58
N GLU A 412 -15.00 12.22 5.38
CA GLU A 412 -14.64 10.89 4.88
C GLU A 412 -13.51 10.23 5.70
N ASP A 413 -12.70 11.03 6.39
CA ASP A 413 -11.57 10.56 7.21
C ASP A 413 -12.01 10.11 8.62
N ARG A 414 -13.32 10.12 8.91
CA ARG A 414 -13.90 9.80 10.23
C ARG A 414 -13.28 8.57 10.89
N ASN A 415 -13.14 7.47 10.15
CA ASN A 415 -12.64 6.23 10.71
C ASN A 415 -11.15 6.31 11.11
N SER A 416 -10.31 6.99 10.33
CA SER A 416 -8.89 7.16 10.65
C SER A 416 -8.69 8.15 11.80
N VAL A 417 -9.50 9.21 11.86
CA VAL A 417 -9.54 10.15 12.99
C VAL A 417 -9.95 9.45 14.29
N TRP A 418 -11.02 8.65 14.26
CA TRP A 418 -11.48 7.88 15.41
C TRP A 418 -10.45 6.86 15.91
N SER A 419 -9.79 6.16 14.98
CA SER A 419 -8.71 5.23 15.31
C SER A 419 -7.50 5.96 15.94
N CYS A 420 -7.14 7.11 15.39
CA CYS A 420 -6.07 7.97 15.91
C CYS A 420 -6.41 8.47 17.33
N ALA A 421 -7.60 9.03 17.55
CA ALA A 421 -8.02 9.53 18.86
C ALA A 421 -8.03 8.42 19.92
N ALA A 422 -8.54 7.23 19.58
CA ALA A 422 -8.50 6.08 20.47
C ALA A 422 -7.05 5.69 20.84
N ALA A 423 -6.13 5.68 19.88
CA ALA A 423 -4.72 5.36 20.12
C ALA A 423 -3.99 6.43 20.96
N VAL A 424 -4.23 7.71 20.67
CA VAL A 424 -3.68 8.83 21.46
C VAL A 424 -4.14 8.75 22.92
N GLY A 425 -5.41 8.42 23.15
CA GLY A 425 -5.99 8.24 24.48
C GLY A 425 -5.31 7.11 25.26
N ARG A 426 -5.12 5.95 24.62
CA ARG A 426 -4.39 4.81 25.23
C ARG A 426 -2.95 5.17 25.61
N ARG A 427 -2.28 6.00 24.82
CA ARG A 427 -0.86 6.36 25.02
C ARG A 427 -0.63 7.46 26.06
N HIS A 428 -1.59 8.35 26.26
CA HIS A 428 -1.44 9.53 27.11
C HIS A 428 -2.50 9.61 28.21
N PRO A 429 -2.72 8.54 29.00
CA PRO A 429 -3.83 8.47 29.93
C PRO A 429 -3.80 9.56 31.01
N PHE A 430 -2.60 9.88 31.53
CA PHE A 430 -2.41 10.92 32.53
C PHE A 430 -2.66 12.34 31.98
N PHE A 431 -2.35 12.60 30.71
CA PHE A 431 -2.66 13.90 30.10
C PHE A 431 -4.17 14.06 29.88
N VAL A 432 -4.84 12.97 29.48
CA VAL A 432 -6.29 12.96 29.36
C VAL A 432 -6.97 13.16 30.72
N GLU A 433 -6.46 12.56 31.79
CA GLU A 433 -6.98 12.75 33.15
C GLU A 433 -6.92 14.22 33.59
N VAL A 434 -5.78 14.89 33.36
CA VAL A 434 -5.63 16.33 33.65
C VAL A 434 -6.61 17.19 32.85
N CYS A 435 -6.91 16.80 31.60
CA CYS A 435 -7.77 17.56 30.71
C CYS A 435 -9.25 17.13 30.72
N VAL A 436 -9.65 16.13 31.50
CA VAL A 436 -10.94 15.44 31.34
C VAL A 436 -12.14 16.38 31.49
N THR A 437 -12.07 17.35 32.41
CA THR A 437 -13.14 18.32 32.65
C THR A 437 -13.32 19.29 31.49
N SER A 438 -12.20 19.70 30.87
CA SER A 438 -12.22 20.52 29.65
C SER A 438 -12.73 19.74 28.45
N LEU A 439 -12.25 18.50 28.26
CA LEU A 439 -12.62 17.62 27.16
C LEU A 439 -14.13 17.30 27.16
N LEU A 440 -14.67 16.92 28.31
CA LEU A 440 -16.08 16.56 28.47
C LEU A 440 -16.98 17.78 28.73
N ARG A 441 -16.41 18.98 28.82
CA ARG A 441 -17.10 20.22 29.21
C ARG A 441 -17.93 20.03 30.49
N THR A 442 -17.34 19.38 31.49
CA THR A 442 -17.99 19.17 32.79
C THR A 442 -17.61 20.28 33.76
N HIS A 443 -18.61 21.07 34.18
CA HIS A 443 -18.45 22.03 35.26
C HIS A 443 -18.82 21.39 36.60
N PRO A 444 -18.11 21.68 37.72
CA PRO A 444 -18.38 21.03 39.01
C PRO A 444 -19.81 21.22 39.57
N TRP A 445 -20.51 22.27 39.10
CA TRP A 445 -21.82 22.68 39.62
C TRP A 445 -22.92 22.80 38.56
N LEU A 446 -22.55 22.82 37.27
CA LEU A 446 -23.46 23.03 36.15
C LEU A 446 -23.34 21.81 35.23
N SER A 447 -24.47 21.13 34.99
CA SER A 447 -24.54 20.13 33.93
C SER A 447 -24.95 20.84 32.65
N ASP A 448 -24.02 20.97 31.71
CA ASP A 448 -24.33 21.46 30.36
C ASP A 448 -25.31 20.51 29.64
N GLN A 449 -26.00 21.01 28.60
CA GLN A 449 -26.86 20.18 27.75
C GLN A 449 -26.10 18.96 27.21
N GLU A 450 -26.75 17.79 27.22
CA GLU A 450 -26.19 16.55 26.63
C GLU A 450 -25.81 16.81 25.16
N PRO A 451 -24.54 16.60 24.78
CA PRO A 451 -24.11 16.73 23.39
C PRO A 451 -24.88 15.78 22.48
N PHE A 452 -25.05 16.18 21.22
CA PHE A 452 -25.70 15.31 20.23
C PHE A 452 -24.91 14.00 20.08
N ARG A 453 -25.55 12.87 20.38
CA ARG A 453 -24.88 11.55 20.51
C ARG A 453 -24.22 11.06 19.22
N GLU A 454 -24.69 11.50 18.06
CA GLU A 454 -24.14 11.11 16.75
C GLU A 454 -23.16 12.15 16.18
N ASP A 455 -22.86 13.23 16.91
CA ASP A 455 -21.87 14.22 16.48
C ASP A 455 -20.48 13.57 16.36
N PRO A 456 -19.89 13.53 15.14
CA PRO A 456 -18.57 12.94 14.92
C PRO A 456 -17.47 13.56 15.79
N ALA A 457 -17.58 14.86 16.11
CA ALA A 457 -16.62 15.55 16.96
C ALA A 457 -16.72 15.06 18.41
N TYR A 458 -17.92 14.98 18.96
CA TYR A 458 -18.16 14.43 20.29
C TYR A 458 -17.72 12.97 20.41
N ILE A 459 -18.03 12.13 19.42
CA ILE A 459 -17.56 10.73 19.39
C ILE A 459 -16.03 10.65 19.41
N THR A 460 -15.34 11.55 18.71
CA THR A 460 -13.87 11.60 18.71
C THR A 460 -13.31 11.87 20.10
N VAL A 461 -13.91 12.81 20.85
CA VAL A 461 -13.54 13.10 22.25
C VAL A 461 -13.84 11.91 23.16
N LEU A 462 -15.00 11.27 23.00
CA LEU A 462 -15.35 10.08 23.78
C LEU A 462 -14.38 8.93 23.53
N LEU A 463 -13.99 8.68 22.28
CA LEU A 463 -13.03 7.65 21.95
C LEU A 463 -11.66 7.93 22.57
N LEU A 464 -11.22 9.19 22.62
CA LEU A 464 -10.00 9.60 23.32
C LEU A 464 -10.10 9.29 24.83
N VAL A 465 -11.15 9.77 25.50
CA VAL A 465 -11.34 9.64 26.96
C VAL A 465 -11.55 8.19 27.39
N LEU A 466 -12.43 7.46 26.70
CA LEU A 466 -12.75 6.08 27.07
C LEU A 466 -11.57 5.13 26.93
N ASN A 467 -10.66 5.41 26.00
CA ASN A 467 -9.44 4.64 25.80
C ASN A 467 -8.31 4.98 26.78
N ALA A 468 -8.33 6.18 27.37
CA ALA A 468 -7.40 6.58 28.41
C ALA A 468 -7.74 5.97 29.78
N HIS A 469 -9.04 5.82 30.07
CA HIS A 469 -9.57 5.37 31.36
C HIS A 469 -8.91 4.12 31.96
N PRO A 470 -8.66 3.01 31.23
CA PRO A 470 -8.08 1.80 31.83
C PRO A 470 -6.73 2.03 32.53
N HIS A 471 -5.96 3.03 32.08
CA HIS A 471 -4.64 3.33 32.62
C HIS A 471 -4.64 4.56 33.58
N ALA A 472 -5.78 5.23 33.73
CA ALA A 472 -5.98 6.36 34.64
C ALA A 472 -7.43 6.37 35.16
N PRO A 473 -7.82 5.41 36.03
CA PRO A 473 -9.21 5.24 36.46
C PRO A 473 -9.74 6.40 37.34
N GLY A 474 -8.86 7.23 37.90
CA GLY A 474 -9.22 8.39 38.71
C GLY A 474 -10.09 9.41 37.97
N MET A 475 -9.92 9.53 36.65
CA MET A 475 -10.71 10.43 35.81
C MET A 475 -12.21 10.12 35.80
N ALA A 476 -12.62 8.90 36.18
CA ALA A 476 -14.01 8.48 36.23
C ALA A 476 -14.86 9.32 37.19
N ALA A 477 -14.24 9.91 38.21
CA ALA A 477 -14.91 10.84 39.14
C ALA A 477 -15.46 12.09 38.44
N HIS A 478 -14.92 12.46 37.27
CA HIS A 478 -15.30 13.63 36.50
C HIS A 478 -16.26 13.31 35.34
N PHE A 479 -16.65 12.05 35.17
CA PHE A 479 -17.51 11.64 34.06
C PHE A 479 -18.97 12.09 34.27
N PRO A 480 -19.59 12.71 33.25
CA PRO A 480 -20.99 13.06 33.33
C PRO A 480 -21.88 11.82 33.18
N ARG A 481 -23.12 11.89 33.69
CA ARG A 481 -24.05 10.76 33.72
C ARG A 481 -24.36 10.16 32.33
N HIS A 482 -24.45 11.02 31.31
CA HIS A 482 -24.76 10.61 29.93
C HIS A 482 -23.62 9.86 29.23
N LEU A 483 -22.43 9.76 29.85
CA LEU A 483 -21.30 9.04 29.28
C LEU A 483 -21.51 7.52 29.32
N ALA A 484 -22.28 7.02 30.29
CA ALA A 484 -22.65 5.61 30.39
C ALA A 484 -23.54 5.13 29.22
N THR A 485 -24.55 5.92 28.86
CA THR A 485 -25.41 5.65 27.69
C THR A 485 -24.64 5.79 26.38
N SER A 486 -23.78 6.81 26.26
CA SER A 486 -22.93 7.01 25.09
C SER A 486 -21.91 5.87 24.91
N GLN A 487 -21.37 5.32 25.99
CA GLN A 487 -20.48 4.16 25.94
C GLN A 487 -21.20 2.91 25.40
N ALA A 488 -22.44 2.65 25.85
CA ALA A 488 -23.22 1.52 25.34
C ALA A 488 -23.45 1.65 23.83
N TYR A 489 -23.82 2.85 23.36
CA TYR A 489 -23.96 3.14 21.94
C TYR A 489 -22.64 2.93 21.15
N LEU A 490 -21.51 3.43 21.66
CA LEU A 490 -20.22 3.27 20.99
C LEU A 490 -19.74 1.80 20.96
N ARG A 491 -20.11 0.97 21.94
CA ARG A 491 -19.84 -0.48 21.89
C ARG A 491 -20.59 -1.18 20.76
N GLU A 492 -21.78 -0.69 20.40
CA GLU A 492 -22.50 -1.21 19.24
C GLU A 492 -21.92 -0.65 17.93
N LEU A 493 -21.53 0.63 17.90
CA LEU A 493 -21.06 1.31 16.70
C LEU A 493 -19.62 0.95 16.28
N VAL A 494 -18.68 0.95 17.23
CA VAL A 494 -17.23 0.77 17.00
C VAL A 494 -16.57 -0.06 18.11
N PRO A 495 -16.99 -1.34 18.31
CA PRO A 495 -16.47 -2.18 19.38
C PRO A 495 -14.94 -2.35 19.34
N HIS A 496 -14.36 -2.39 18.14
CA HIS A 496 -12.93 -2.57 17.90
C HIS A 496 -12.06 -1.37 18.33
N LEU A 497 -12.66 -0.20 18.59
CA LEU A 497 -11.94 1.00 19.02
C LEU A 497 -12.00 1.24 20.53
N LEU A 498 -12.78 0.46 21.27
CA LEU A 498 -12.95 0.60 22.71
C LEU A 498 -12.13 -0.45 23.50
N PRO A 499 -11.77 -0.16 24.76
CA PRO A 499 -11.18 -1.16 25.63
C PRO A 499 -12.12 -2.35 25.85
N LYS A 500 -11.55 -3.56 25.99
CA LYS A 500 -12.30 -4.78 26.30
C LYS A 500 -12.94 -4.75 27.69
N GLU A 501 -12.33 -4.01 28.62
CA GLU A 501 -12.85 -3.84 29.97
C GLU A 501 -14.14 -2.99 29.97
N THR A 502 -15.22 -3.58 30.47
CA THR A 502 -16.47 -2.85 30.69
C THR A 502 -16.34 -1.95 31.91
N MET A 503 -16.27 -0.63 31.70
CA MET A 503 -16.34 0.35 32.79
C MET A 503 -17.60 0.12 33.63
N ARG A 504 -17.44 0.05 34.95
CA ARG A 504 -18.54 0.07 35.91
C ARG A 504 -18.65 1.49 36.45
N PHE A 505 -19.64 2.25 35.98
CA PHE A 505 -19.99 3.51 36.62
C PHE A 505 -20.58 3.21 37.99
N SER A 506 -20.03 3.80 39.04
CA SER A 506 -20.53 3.67 40.44
C SER A 506 -21.91 4.28 40.64
N PHE A 507 -22.45 4.98 39.63
CA PHE A 507 -23.83 5.43 39.60
C PHE A 507 -24.76 4.25 39.31
N VAL A 508 -25.19 3.59 40.37
CA VAL A 508 -26.31 2.65 40.34
C VAL A 508 -27.56 3.40 39.89
N TRP A 509 -27.98 3.20 38.65
CA TRP A 509 -29.38 3.28 38.27
C TRP A 509 -29.70 2.10 37.37
N LYS A 510 -30.68 1.29 37.80
CA LYS A 510 -31.34 0.30 36.94
C LYS A 510 -31.96 1.09 35.77
N PRO A 511 -31.82 0.68 34.50
CA PRO A 511 -32.56 1.32 33.43
C PRO A 511 -34.04 1.04 33.67
N SER A 512 -34.80 2.06 34.06
CA SER A 512 -36.24 2.04 33.84
C SER A 512 -36.42 2.03 32.33
N THR A 513 -36.82 0.87 31.83
CA THR A 513 -37.48 0.70 30.54
C THR A 513 -38.58 1.75 30.41
N ASP A 514 -38.40 2.67 29.47
CA ASP A 514 -39.42 3.13 28.53
C ASP A 514 -39.00 4.49 27.98
N LEU A 515 -38.36 4.48 26.81
CA LEU A 515 -38.63 5.40 25.70
C LEU A 515 -37.70 5.07 24.52
N CYS A 516 -38.32 4.46 23.50
CA CYS A 516 -37.90 4.44 22.10
C CYS A 516 -36.61 3.67 21.72
N LEU A 517 -36.68 2.34 21.72
CA LEU A 517 -35.97 1.51 20.74
C LEU A 517 -37.00 0.93 19.76
N PRO A 518 -36.82 1.03 18.43
CA PRO A 518 -37.70 0.35 17.49
C PRO A 518 -37.51 -1.16 17.60
N TYR A 519 -38.64 -1.86 17.51
CA TYR A 519 -38.87 -3.30 17.68
C TYR A 519 -37.74 -4.20 17.15
N LYS A 520 -37.05 -4.91 18.06
CA LYS A 520 -36.15 -6.03 17.74
C LYS A 520 -36.79 -7.33 18.24
N ARG A 521 -36.94 -8.29 17.31
CA ARG A 521 -37.46 -9.65 17.56
C ARG A 521 -36.73 -10.33 18.73
N GLN A 522 -37.51 -11.02 19.57
CA GLN A 522 -37.09 -11.82 20.72
C GLN A 522 -35.87 -12.71 20.40
N ARG A 523 -34.76 -12.48 21.10
CA ARG A 523 -33.71 -13.47 21.34
C ARG A 523 -34.01 -14.16 22.67
N LEU A 524 -33.93 -15.49 22.69
CA LEU A 524 -33.94 -16.27 23.92
C LEU A 524 -32.65 -15.99 24.70
N ASP A 525 -32.80 -15.42 25.88
CA ASP A 525 -31.80 -15.46 26.94
C ASP A 525 -31.65 -16.89 27.45
N ARG A 526 -30.42 -17.40 27.52
CA ARG A 526 -30.07 -18.44 28.48
C ARG A 526 -28.59 -18.43 28.83
N GLY A 527 -28.31 -18.07 30.09
CA GLY A 527 -27.25 -18.68 30.90
C GLY A 527 -25.85 -18.09 30.79
N LEU A 528 -25.44 -17.45 31.88
CA LEU A 528 -24.07 -17.01 32.18
C LEU A 528 -23.12 -18.21 32.38
N SER A 529 -22.05 -18.28 31.58
CA SER A 529 -20.78 -18.96 31.90
C SER A 529 -19.73 -18.59 30.84
N ASP A 530 -18.51 -18.29 31.28
CA ASP A 530 -17.38 -17.67 30.55
C ASP A 530 -16.71 -18.51 29.41
N ASP A 531 -17.40 -19.45 28.75
CA ASP A 531 -16.83 -20.38 27.75
C ASP A 531 -17.51 -20.32 26.34
N VAL A 532 -18.06 -19.17 25.93
CA VAL A 532 -19.06 -19.11 24.83
C VAL A 532 -18.49 -19.00 23.40
N ASP A 533 -17.24 -18.58 23.19
CA ASP A 533 -16.73 -18.39 21.81
C ASP A 533 -16.45 -19.71 21.07
N ASP A 534 -16.04 -20.78 21.77
CA ASP A 534 -15.71 -22.07 21.14
C ASP A 534 -16.96 -22.96 20.92
N THR A 535 -17.99 -22.78 21.75
CA THR A 535 -19.23 -23.57 21.71
C THR A 535 -20.20 -23.10 20.64
N THR A 536 -20.25 -21.80 20.33
CA THR A 536 -21.13 -21.23 19.30
C THR A 536 -20.65 -21.53 17.87
N GLY A 537 -19.34 -21.46 17.62
CA GLY A 537 -18.73 -21.88 16.35
C GLY A 537 -18.99 -23.36 16.03
N SER A 538 -18.80 -24.22 17.03
CA SER A 538 -19.06 -25.66 16.93
C SER A 538 -20.54 -26.01 16.67
N GLN A 539 -21.48 -25.20 17.16
CA GLN A 539 -22.91 -25.38 16.90
C GLN A 539 -23.29 -24.97 15.48
N LEU A 540 -22.75 -23.85 14.99
CA LEU A 540 -23.01 -23.36 13.64
C LEU A 540 -22.38 -24.27 12.56
N PHE A 541 -21.20 -24.83 12.82
CA PHE A 541 -20.58 -25.84 11.97
C PHE A 541 -21.47 -27.09 11.85
N ARG A 542 -21.92 -27.64 12.99
CA ARG A 542 -22.83 -28.79 13.03
C ARG A 542 -24.15 -28.49 12.32
N PHE A 543 -24.67 -27.28 12.48
CA PHE A 543 -25.84 -26.83 11.74
C PHE A 543 -25.57 -26.83 10.24
N LEU A 544 -24.48 -26.21 9.77
CA LEU A 544 -24.12 -26.22 8.34
C LEU A 544 -23.99 -27.64 7.79
N THR A 545 -23.28 -28.53 8.47
CA THR A 545 -23.12 -29.94 8.06
C THR A 545 -24.46 -30.66 7.97
N SER A 546 -25.37 -30.43 8.93
CA SER A 546 -26.73 -30.95 8.89
C SER A 546 -27.53 -30.39 7.71
N THR A 547 -27.42 -29.08 7.44
CA THR A 547 -28.12 -28.44 6.31
C THR A 547 -27.62 -28.95 4.95
N VAL A 548 -26.31 -29.17 4.78
CA VAL A 548 -25.76 -29.78 3.56
C VAL A 548 -26.26 -31.22 3.40
N GLY A 549 -26.29 -32.01 4.48
CA GLY A 549 -26.86 -33.35 4.46
C GLY A 549 -28.37 -33.38 4.12
N LEU A 550 -29.13 -32.38 4.56
CA LEU A 550 -30.54 -32.21 4.16
C LEU A 550 -30.66 -31.86 2.66
N LEU A 551 -29.88 -30.90 2.18
CA LEU A 551 -29.91 -30.47 0.77
C LEU A 551 -29.46 -31.59 -0.18
N ARG A 552 -28.43 -32.37 0.20
CA ARG A 552 -27.98 -33.55 -0.54
C ARG A 552 -29.11 -34.57 -0.68
N ARG A 553 -29.81 -34.91 0.41
CA ARG A 553 -30.94 -35.85 0.37
C ARG A 553 -32.09 -35.36 -0.51
N LEU A 554 -32.52 -34.11 -0.33
CA LEU A 554 -33.61 -33.53 -1.12
C LEU A 554 -33.29 -33.45 -2.62
N LEU A 555 -32.04 -33.13 -2.98
CA LEU A 555 -31.61 -33.10 -4.37
C LEU A 555 -31.49 -34.51 -4.97
N ALA A 556 -30.96 -35.48 -4.22
CA ALA A 556 -30.93 -36.89 -4.63
C ALA A 556 -32.34 -37.45 -4.86
N ASP A 557 -33.30 -37.11 -4.00
CA ASP A 557 -34.72 -37.44 -4.14
C ASP A 557 -35.36 -36.87 -5.42
N CYS A 558 -34.92 -35.68 -5.86
CA CYS A 558 -35.35 -35.09 -7.13
C CYS A 558 -34.71 -35.81 -8.33
N VAL A 559 -33.44 -36.19 -8.23
CA VAL A 559 -32.73 -36.95 -9.28
C VAL A 559 -33.33 -38.35 -9.44
N HIS A 560 -33.67 -39.03 -8.34
CA HIS A 560 -34.29 -40.36 -8.36
C HIS A 560 -35.69 -40.33 -9.01
N THR A 561 -36.52 -39.34 -8.66
CA THR A 561 -37.85 -39.16 -9.28
C THR A 561 -37.77 -38.79 -10.76
N LEU A 562 -36.71 -38.08 -11.18
CA LEU A 562 -36.44 -37.84 -12.61
C LEU A 562 -36.07 -39.14 -13.36
N HIS A 563 -35.31 -40.04 -12.76
CA HIS A 563 -35.00 -41.36 -13.34
C HIS A 563 -36.25 -42.25 -13.46
N GLN A 564 -37.09 -42.30 -12.42
CA GLN A 564 -38.33 -43.09 -12.43
C GLN A 564 -39.31 -42.63 -13.53
N ARG A 565 -39.29 -41.34 -13.90
CA ARG A 565 -40.10 -40.80 -15.01
C ARG A 565 -39.67 -41.37 -16.39
N ARG A 566 -38.45 -41.88 -16.51
CA ARG A 566 -37.89 -42.45 -17.76
C ARG A 566 -38.23 -43.93 -17.96
N GLU A 567 -38.41 -44.69 -16.88
CA GLU A 567 -38.58 -46.15 -16.93
C GLU A 567 -40.00 -46.62 -17.30
N LEU A 568 -40.97 -45.71 -17.48
CA LEU A 568 -42.29 -46.10 -18.00
C LEU A 568 -42.19 -46.32 -19.52
N PRO A 569 -42.32 -47.56 -20.04
CA PRO A 569 -42.11 -47.83 -21.45
C PRO A 569 -43.30 -47.35 -22.28
N THR A 570 -43.02 -46.52 -23.30
CA THR A 570 -43.87 -46.41 -24.48
C THR A 570 -43.47 -47.53 -25.46
N SER A 571 -44.30 -48.56 -25.60
CA SER A 571 -44.35 -49.34 -26.84
C SER A 571 -45.80 -49.72 -27.18
N PRO A 572 -46.22 -49.56 -28.45
CA PRO A 572 -47.52 -49.96 -28.94
C PRO A 572 -47.48 -51.44 -29.33
N ASP A 573 -48.50 -52.23 -28.99
CA ASP A 573 -48.97 -53.30 -29.88
C ASP A 573 -50.36 -53.81 -29.50
N LYS A 574 -51.14 -54.03 -30.54
CA LYS A 574 -52.55 -54.43 -30.52
C LYS A 574 -52.70 -55.91 -30.17
N SER A 575 -53.62 -56.24 -29.27
CA SER A 575 -54.53 -57.38 -29.43
C SER A 575 -55.80 -57.17 -28.60
N ALA A 576 -56.90 -57.72 -29.11
CA ALA A 576 -58.27 -57.27 -28.93
C ALA A 576 -58.91 -57.62 -27.56
N GLY A 577 -59.90 -56.81 -27.15
CA GLY A 577 -60.91 -57.18 -26.15
C GLY A 577 -61.36 -56.02 -25.25
N GLU A 578 -62.45 -55.36 -25.66
CA GLU A 578 -63.53 -54.66 -24.91
C GLU A 578 -63.32 -53.92 -23.56
N PRO A 579 -64.18 -52.92 -23.24
CA PRO A 579 -63.81 -51.74 -22.45
C PRO A 579 -64.03 -51.96 -20.95
N MET A 580 -63.05 -51.60 -20.14
CA MET A 580 -63.20 -51.46 -18.69
C MET A 580 -62.23 -50.39 -18.18
N ASP A 581 -62.80 -49.50 -17.36
CA ASP A 581 -62.17 -48.39 -16.67
C ASP A 581 -60.73 -48.67 -16.23
N THR A 582 -59.77 -47.92 -16.78
CA THR A 582 -58.41 -47.88 -16.25
C THR A 582 -57.93 -46.43 -16.14
N ASP A 583 -58.27 -45.85 -14.98
CA ASP A 583 -57.43 -45.00 -14.13
C ASP A 583 -56.21 -44.36 -14.83
N GLU A 584 -56.37 -43.13 -15.31
CA GLU A 584 -55.28 -42.30 -15.87
C GLU A 584 -54.19 -42.02 -14.82
N LYS A 585 -53.20 -42.91 -14.68
CA LYS A 585 -51.94 -42.64 -13.97
C LYS A 585 -50.82 -42.26 -14.95
N PRO A 586 -50.68 -40.97 -15.27
CA PRO A 586 -49.33 -40.39 -15.44
C PRO A 586 -49.11 -39.05 -14.71
N ALA A 587 -50.10 -38.50 -13.99
CA ALA A 587 -49.99 -37.18 -13.35
C ALA A 587 -49.18 -37.16 -12.03
N VAL A 588 -48.92 -38.31 -11.42
CA VAL A 588 -48.37 -38.40 -10.05
C VAL A 588 -46.86 -38.13 -9.97
N SER A 589 -46.07 -38.44 -11.00
CA SER A 589 -44.60 -38.27 -10.97
C SER A 589 -44.14 -36.82 -11.18
N ALA A 590 -44.77 -36.07 -12.09
CA ALA A 590 -44.40 -34.67 -12.35
C ALA A 590 -44.88 -33.71 -11.24
N SER A 591 -46.04 -33.99 -10.64
CA SER A 591 -46.55 -33.25 -9.48
C SER A 591 -45.70 -33.50 -8.22
N GLU A 592 -45.22 -34.73 -8.04
CA GLU A 592 -44.30 -35.09 -6.96
C GLU A 592 -42.92 -34.43 -7.14
N LEU A 593 -42.35 -34.41 -8.36
CA LEU A 593 -41.10 -33.68 -8.63
C LEU A 593 -41.25 -32.18 -8.38
N LYS A 594 -42.38 -31.56 -8.77
CA LYS A 594 -42.69 -30.15 -8.45
C LYS A 594 -42.72 -29.89 -6.94
N ARG A 595 -43.35 -30.78 -6.18
CA ARG A 595 -43.43 -30.69 -4.71
C ARG A 595 -42.04 -30.81 -4.06
N ARG A 596 -41.22 -31.75 -4.52
CA ARG A 596 -39.84 -31.94 -4.04
C ARG A 596 -38.94 -30.75 -4.37
N LEU A 597 -39.06 -30.18 -5.57
CA LEU A 597 -38.34 -28.96 -5.97
C LEU A 597 -38.74 -27.74 -5.13
N ALA A 598 -40.03 -27.60 -4.80
CA ALA A 598 -40.48 -26.54 -3.91
C ALA A 598 -39.87 -26.66 -2.51
N ARG A 599 -39.81 -27.89 -1.97
CA ARG A 599 -39.14 -28.20 -0.69
C ARG A 599 -37.64 -27.91 -0.71
N LEU A 600 -36.93 -28.34 -1.76
CA LEU A 600 -35.50 -28.04 -1.96
C LEU A 600 -35.25 -26.53 -2.02
N GLY A 601 -36.08 -25.80 -2.75
CA GLY A 601 -35.99 -24.34 -2.86
C GLY A 601 -36.35 -23.60 -1.56
N GLN A 602 -37.23 -24.14 -0.74
CA GLN A 602 -37.54 -23.59 0.57
C GLN A 602 -36.40 -23.84 1.56
N ALA A 603 -35.90 -25.07 1.64
CA ALA A 603 -34.80 -25.45 2.52
C ALA A 603 -33.52 -24.65 2.21
N SER A 604 -33.12 -24.54 0.94
CA SER A 604 -31.95 -23.75 0.54
C SER A 604 -32.08 -22.26 0.93
N ARG A 605 -33.28 -21.68 0.79
CA ARG A 605 -33.53 -20.26 1.13
C ARG A 605 -33.65 -20.00 2.62
N GLN A 606 -34.12 -20.96 3.42
CA GLN A 606 -34.31 -20.78 4.86
C GLN A 606 -33.04 -21.14 5.63
N GLU A 607 -32.49 -22.32 5.39
CA GLU A 607 -31.38 -22.88 6.16
C GLU A 607 -30.04 -22.20 5.86
N LEU A 608 -29.66 -22.07 4.57
CA LEU A 608 -28.37 -21.43 4.22
C LEU A 608 -28.37 -19.92 4.49
N ARG A 609 -29.54 -19.25 4.50
CA ARG A 609 -29.63 -17.84 4.90
C ARG A 609 -29.35 -17.64 6.39
N VAL A 610 -29.70 -18.60 7.25
CA VAL A 610 -29.35 -18.53 8.67
C VAL A 610 -27.83 -18.53 8.82
N CYS A 611 -27.12 -19.38 8.08
CA CYS A 611 -25.65 -19.38 8.06
C CYS A 611 -25.05 -18.07 7.48
N GLN A 612 -25.67 -17.48 6.45
CA GLN A 612 -25.20 -16.25 5.80
C GLN A 612 -25.44 -14.99 6.65
N ASN A 613 -26.50 -14.94 7.46
CA ASN A 613 -26.89 -13.76 8.24
C ASN A 613 -26.41 -13.80 9.69
N SER A 614 -25.78 -14.89 10.12
CA SER A 614 -25.29 -15.04 11.50
C SER A 614 -24.05 -14.16 11.71
N LEU A 615 -24.23 -13.07 12.46
CA LEU A 615 -23.24 -12.03 12.80
C LEU A 615 -21.95 -12.52 13.51
N GLY A 616 -21.79 -13.83 13.75
CA GLY A 616 -20.75 -14.41 14.61
C GLY A 616 -19.84 -15.47 13.98
N ALA A 617 -19.83 -15.67 12.65
CA ALA A 617 -18.95 -16.67 12.04
C ALA A 617 -18.18 -16.17 10.80
N PRO A 618 -17.19 -15.27 10.97
CA PRO A 618 -16.26 -14.90 9.90
C PRO A 618 -15.49 -16.11 9.35
N TRP A 619 -15.32 -17.16 10.17
CA TRP A 619 -14.55 -18.38 9.84
C TRP A 619 -15.25 -19.30 8.83
N LEU A 620 -16.60 -19.28 8.74
CA LEU A 620 -17.34 -20.00 7.70
C LEU A 620 -17.10 -19.43 6.29
N GLY A 621 -16.62 -18.19 6.21
CA GLY A 621 -16.31 -17.50 4.98
C GLY A 621 -17.51 -17.44 4.04
N ASP A 622 -17.27 -17.68 2.75
CA ASP A 622 -18.27 -17.56 1.69
C ASP A 622 -18.91 -18.90 1.29
N LEU A 623 -18.59 -19.98 2.01
CA LEU A 623 -19.05 -21.34 1.71
C LEU A 623 -20.58 -21.47 1.63
N PRO A 624 -21.39 -20.95 2.58
CA PRO A 624 -22.85 -21.01 2.48
C PRO A 624 -23.42 -20.27 1.26
N SER A 625 -22.73 -19.23 0.79
CA SER A 625 -23.14 -18.47 -0.40
C SER A 625 -22.84 -19.24 -1.69
N TRP A 626 -21.70 -19.94 -1.73
CA TRP A 626 -21.32 -20.82 -2.83
C TRP A 626 -22.28 -22.02 -2.95
N LEU A 627 -22.57 -22.68 -1.83
CA LEU A 627 -23.53 -23.80 -1.76
C LEU A 627 -24.93 -23.38 -2.22
N ASN A 628 -25.39 -22.19 -1.81
CA ASN A 628 -26.66 -21.65 -2.27
C ASN A 628 -26.66 -21.42 -3.80
N CYS A 629 -25.54 -20.94 -4.37
CA CYS A 629 -25.38 -20.76 -5.81
C CYS A 629 -25.49 -22.09 -6.57
N LEU A 630 -24.85 -23.15 -6.08
CA LEU A 630 -24.89 -24.50 -6.67
C LEU A 630 -26.29 -25.13 -6.60
N VAL A 631 -26.90 -25.14 -5.42
CA VAL A 631 -28.22 -25.74 -5.22
C VAL A 631 -29.29 -24.99 -6.02
N THR A 632 -29.19 -23.66 -6.11
CA THR A 632 -30.10 -22.87 -6.95
C THR A 632 -29.90 -23.18 -8.44
N ALA A 633 -28.67 -23.39 -8.90
CA ALA A 633 -28.39 -23.80 -10.29
C ALA A 633 -28.98 -25.19 -10.59
N ALA A 634 -28.77 -26.15 -9.69
CA ALA A 634 -29.34 -27.50 -9.79
C ALA A 634 -30.88 -27.48 -9.81
N GLN A 635 -31.49 -26.68 -8.93
CA GLN A 635 -32.93 -26.49 -8.89
C GLN A 635 -33.47 -25.87 -10.19
N CYS A 636 -32.78 -24.87 -10.75
CA CYS A 636 -33.18 -24.25 -12.02
C CYS A 636 -33.08 -25.25 -13.19
N LEU A 637 -32.05 -26.10 -13.19
CA LEU A 637 -31.85 -27.14 -14.20
C LEU A 637 -32.97 -28.20 -14.14
N LEU A 638 -33.32 -28.69 -12.94
CA LEU A 638 -34.44 -29.60 -12.73
C LEU A 638 -35.80 -28.95 -13.02
N ALA A 639 -35.98 -27.67 -12.72
CA ALA A 639 -37.20 -26.95 -13.08
C ALA A 639 -37.33 -26.77 -14.60
N ALA A 640 -36.21 -26.64 -15.32
CA ALA A 640 -36.22 -26.51 -16.77
C ALA A 640 -36.73 -27.80 -17.46
N THR A 641 -36.36 -28.99 -16.97
CA THR A 641 -36.86 -30.28 -17.51
C THR A 641 -38.38 -30.47 -17.36
N LEU A 642 -39.01 -29.76 -16.41
CA LEU A 642 -40.47 -29.75 -16.23
C LEU A 642 -41.20 -28.78 -17.17
N HIS A 643 -40.56 -27.67 -17.54
CA HIS A 643 -41.19 -26.56 -18.27
C HIS A 643 -40.86 -26.51 -19.76
N GLN A 644 -40.00 -27.41 -20.21
CA GLN A 644 -39.53 -27.52 -21.59
C GLN A 644 -40.64 -27.64 -22.63
N THR A 645 -41.75 -28.31 -22.30
CA THR A 645 -42.93 -28.45 -23.18
C THR A 645 -44.11 -27.56 -22.79
N THR A 646 -44.15 -27.05 -21.54
CA THR A 646 -45.32 -26.32 -21.00
C THR A 646 -45.16 -24.79 -21.02
N ASN A 647 -43.94 -24.27 -20.90
CA ASN A 647 -43.67 -22.83 -20.93
C ASN A 647 -42.26 -22.53 -21.49
N PRO A 648 -42.13 -22.32 -22.82
CA PRO A 648 -40.83 -22.14 -23.46
C PRO A 648 -40.11 -20.86 -23.04
N LYS A 649 -40.84 -19.79 -22.69
CA LYS A 649 -40.24 -18.53 -22.19
C LYS A 649 -39.59 -18.71 -20.82
N LEU A 650 -40.27 -19.43 -19.92
CA LEU A 650 -39.74 -19.75 -18.60
C LEU A 650 -38.58 -20.75 -18.70
N PHE A 651 -38.65 -21.73 -19.60
CA PHE A 651 -37.55 -22.65 -19.92
C PHE A 651 -36.27 -21.90 -20.30
N ILE A 652 -36.33 -20.99 -21.28
CA ILE A 652 -35.17 -20.19 -21.71
C ILE A 652 -34.62 -19.35 -20.56
N THR A 653 -35.49 -18.78 -19.73
CA THR A 653 -35.10 -17.98 -18.55
C THR A 653 -34.35 -18.82 -17.52
N LEU A 654 -34.82 -20.04 -17.25
CA LEU A 654 -34.17 -20.99 -16.35
C LEU A 654 -32.80 -21.43 -16.89
N LEU A 655 -32.67 -21.74 -18.20
CA LEU A 655 -31.37 -22.09 -18.79
C LEU A 655 -30.35 -20.95 -18.68
N ARG A 656 -30.78 -19.69 -18.94
CA ARG A 656 -29.93 -18.51 -18.72
C ARG A 656 -29.51 -18.37 -17.26
N GLN A 657 -30.42 -18.67 -16.32
CA GLN A 657 -30.12 -18.64 -14.89
C GLN A 657 -29.13 -19.74 -14.48
N VAL A 658 -29.24 -20.96 -15.02
CA VAL A 658 -28.26 -22.04 -14.82
C VAL A 658 -26.88 -21.61 -15.34
N LYS A 659 -26.80 -21.06 -16.56
CA LYS A 659 -25.55 -20.52 -17.13
C LYS A 659 -24.94 -19.42 -16.25
N LYS A 660 -25.75 -18.47 -15.78
CA LYS A 660 -25.30 -17.37 -14.90
C LYS A 660 -24.78 -17.88 -13.55
N LEU A 661 -25.51 -18.78 -12.88
CA LEU A 661 -25.15 -19.29 -11.56
C LEU A 661 -23.95 -20.23 -11.60
N SER A 662 -23.80 -21.04 -12.65
CA SER A 662 -22.64 -21.91 -12.83
C SER A 662 -21.36 -21.11 -13.14
N LEU A 663 -21.43 -20.07 -13.97
CA LEU A 663 -20.29 -19.16 -14.19
C LEU A 663 -19.92 -18.41 -12.90
N ARG A 664 -20.92 -18.01 -12.11
CA ARG A 664 -20.71 -17.40 -10.79
C ARG A 664 -20.03 -18.38 -9.83
N ALA A 665 -20.50 -19.62 -9.73
CA ALA A 665 -19.96 -20.63 -8.84
C ALA A 665 -18.49 -20.99 -9.17
N GLU A 666 -18.09 -20.96 -10.44
CA GLU A 666 -16.70 -21.26 -10.84
C GLU A 666 -15.77 -20.05 -10.74
N HIS A 667 -16.20 -18.86 -11.20
CA HIS A 667 -15.26 -17.75 -11.41
C HIS A 667 -15.31 -16.66 -10.34
N LEU A 668 -16.39 -16.56 -9.56
CA LEU A 668 -16.48 -15.61 -8.45
C LEU A 668 -15.87 -16.16 -7.16
N TYR A 669 -15.77 -17.48 -7.01
CA TYR A 669 -15.25 -18.12 -5.82
C TYR A 669 -13.82 -18.62 -6.06
N LEU A 670 -12.98 -18.51 -5.04
CA LEU A 670 -11.57 -18.88 -5.04
C LEU A 670 -11.36 -20.14 -4.18
N GLY A 671 -10.22 -20.80 -4.37
CA GLY A 671 -9.85 -21.99 -3.60
C GLY A 671 -10.52 -23.29 -4.04
N LEU A 672 -11.24 -23.30 -5.17
CA LEU A 672 -11.91 -24.50 -5.70
C LEU A 672 -10.90 -25.55 -6.20
N THR A 673 -11.20 -26.83 -5.95
CA THR A 673 -10.40 -27.96 -6.47
C THR A 673 -10.71 -28.20 -7.96
N PRO A 674 -9.79 -28.82 -8.72
CA PRO A 674 -10.06 -29.18 -10.11
C PRO A 674 -11.33 -30.05 -10.30
N GLN A 675 -11.65 -30.90 -9.31
CA GLN A 675 -12.84 -31.74 -9.31
C GLN A 675 -14.12 -30.91 -9.09
N GLU A 676 -14.14 -30.01 -8.12
CA GLU A 676 -15.27 -29.09 -7.89
C GLU A 676 -15.54 -28.24 -9.12
N VAL A 677 -14.47 -27.74 -9.75
CA VAL A 677 -14.58 -26.96 -10.98
C VAL A 677 -15.13 -27.81 -12.14
N ALA A 678 -14.70 -29.07 -12.28
CA ALA A 678 -15.24 -29.97 -13.30
C ALA A 678 -16.74 -30.27 -13.09
N ALA A 679 -17.16 -30.52 -11.86
CA ALA A 679 -18.57 -30.74 -11.51
C ALA A 679 -19.45 -29.50 -11.82
N VAL A 680 -18.95 -28.30 -11.52
CA VAL A 680 -19.65 -27.04 -11.86
C VAL A 680 -19.73 -26.83 -13.37
N ARG A 681 -18.70 -27.19 -14.13
CA ARG A 681 -18.73 -27.17 -15.61
C ARG A 681 -19.73 -28.18 -16.18
N GLY A 682 -19.92 -29.32 -15.52
CA GLY A 682 -20.96 -30.30 -15.86
C GLY A 682 -22.35 -29.67 -16.00
N LEU A 683 -22.70 -28.72 -15.12
CA LEU A 683 -23.97 -27.99 -15.21
C LEU A 683 -24.13 -27.20 -16.53
N ARG A 684 -23.02 -26.76 -17.12
CA ARG A 684 -23.03 -26.03 -18.40
C ARG A 684 -22.98 -26.97 -19.60
N SER A 685 -22.29 -28.11 -19.50
CA SER A 685 -22.29 -29.10 -20.58
C SER A 685 -23.68 -29.72 -20.82
N ALA A 686 -24.53 -29.76 -19.79
CA ALA A 686 -25.95 -30.09 -19.93
C ALA A 686 -26.76 -29.09 -20.77
N LEU A 687 -26.23 -27.90 -21.05
CA LEU A 687 -26.87 -26.84 -21.86
C LEU A 687 -26.44 -26.88 -23.34
N SER A 688 -25.47 -27.70 -23.72
CA SER A 688 -24.83 -27.68 -25.04
C SER A 688 -25.62 -28.40 -26.15
N SER A 689 -26.69 -29.13 -25.83
CA SER A 689 -27.55 -29.79 -26.82
C SER A 689 -28.67 -28.85 -27.32
N PRO A 690 -28.81 -28.63 -28.65
CA PRO A 690 -29.82 -27.71 -29.17
C PRO A 690 -31.24 -28.31 -29.02
N GLY A 691 -32.14 -27.55 -28.39
CA GLY A 691 -33.58 -27.76 -28.43
C GLY A 691 -34.19 -28.48 -27.23
N MET A 692 -33.54 -29.50 -26.66
CA MET A 692 -34.10 -30.25 -25.53
C MET A 692 -33.05 -30.71 -24.50
N LEU A 693 -33.36 -30.54 -23.20
CA LEU A 693 -32.59 -31.13 -22.10
C LEU A 693 -32.87 -32.64 -22.05
N ASP A 694 -31.81 -33.45 -22.11
CA ASP A 694 -31.90 -34.88 -21.85
C ASP A 694 -31.88 -35.14 -20.33
N ALA A 695 -32.93 -35.82 -19.85
CA ALA A 695 -33.06 -36.18 -18.44
C ALA A 695 -31.90 -37.05 -17.95
N SER A 696 -31.31 -37.91 -18.81
CA SER A 696 -30.19 -38.77 -18.42
C SER A 696 -28.90 -37.97 -18.22
N THR A 697 -28.66 -36.99 -19.08
CA THR A 697 -27.54 -36.04 -18.96
C THR A 697 -27.69 -35.15 -17.73
N VAL A 698 -28.89 -34.60 -17.48
CA VAL A 698 -29.19 -33.80 -16.28
C VAL A 698 -28.99 -34.61 -15.00
N SER A 699 -29.51 -35.83 -14.97
CA SER A 699 -29.33 -36.75 -13.85
C SER A 699 -27.85 -37.04 -13.56
N ARG A 700 -27.07 -37.40 -14.59
CA ARG A 700 -25.62 -37.69 -14.44
C ARG A 700 -24.86 -36.52 -13.86
N VAL A 701 -25.09 -35.31 -14.39
CA VAL A 701 -24.42 -34.08 -13.95
C VAL A 701 -24.80 -33.72 -12.51
N LEU A 702 -26.06 -33.92 -12.11
CA LEU A 702 -26.50 -33.63 -10.75
C LEU A 702 -25.98 -34.65 -9.74
N THR A 703 -25.84 -35.92 -10.13
CA THR A 703 -25.17 -36.95 -9.31
C THR A 703 -23.69 -36.61 -9.11
N GLU A 704 -22.99 -36.19 -10.16
CA GLU A 704 -21.60 -35.73 -10.07
C GLU A 704 -21.45 -34.50 -9.13
N LEU A 705 -22.39 -33.55 -9.20
CA LEU A 705 -22.42 -32.40 -8.28
C LEU A 705 -22.69 -32.82 -6.82
N LEU A 706 -23.56 -33.81 -6.59
CA LEU A 706 -23.84 -34.35 -5.26
C LEU A 706 -22.61 -35.01 -4.65
N ASP A 707 -21.88 -35.78 -5.45
CA ASP A 707 -20.75 -36.59 -5.00
C ASP A 707 -19.45 -35.81 -4.87
N VAL A 708 -19.33 -34.64 -5.53
CA VAL A 708 -18.12 -33.81 -5.43
C VAL A 708 -18.32 -32.59 -4.52
N CYS A 709 -19.45 -31.88 -4.62
CA CYS A 709 -19.63 -30.58 -3.97
C CYS A 709 -20.51 -30.58 -2.72
N LEU A 710 -21.29 -31.65 -2.47
CA LEU A 710 -22.24 -31.74 -1.34
C LEU A 710 -21.92 -32.90 -0.39
N ARG A 711 -20.67 -33.34 -0.31
CA ARG A 711 -20.20 -34.35 0.65
C ARG A 711 -20.11 -33.77 2.05
N THR A 712 -20.76 -34.41 3.03
CA THR A 712 -20.76 -33.96 4.42
C THR A 712 -19.41 -34.15 5.13
N GLU A 713 -18.63 -35.14 4.70
CA GLU A 713 -17.30 -35.48 5.24
C GLU A 713 -16.24 -34.41 4.92
N ASP A 714 -16.40 -33.71 3.78
CA ASP A 714 -15.39 -32.79 3.27
C ASP A 714 -15.67 -31.32 3.62
N ILE A 715 -16.78 -31.01 4.31
CA ILE A 715 -17.21 -29.64 4.60
C ILE A 715 -16.17 -28.89 5.42
N GLU A 716 -15.53 -29.57 6.38
CA GLU A 716 -14.47 -28.99 7.21
C GLU A 716 -13.29 -28.46 6.37
N SER A 717 -12.90 -29.21 5.32
CA SER A 717 -11.85 -28.80 4.38
C SER A 717 -12.25 -27.67 3.43
N CYS A 718 -13.56 -27.40 3.30
CA CYS A 718 -14.10 -26.33 2.45
C CYS A 718 -14.19 -25.00 3.20
N VAL A 719 -14.37 -25.05 4.52
CA VAL A 719 -14.40 -23.88 5.41
C VAL A 719 -13.06 -23.16 5.34
N GLY A 720 -13.09 -21.84 5.16
CA GLY A 720 -11.89 -21.00 4.99
C GLY A 720 -11.17 -21.13 3.65
N ARG A 721 -11.26 -22.28 2.96
CA ARG A 721 -10.71 -22.49 1.60
C ARG A 721 -11.53 -21.76 0.54
N ILE A 722 -12.86 -21.89 0.57
CA ILE A 722 -13.75 -21.26 -0.40
C ILE A 722 -14.03 -19.81 0.01
N GLN A 723 -13.53 -18.87 -0.78
CA GLN A 723 -13.61 -17.44 -0.51
C GLN A 723 -14.13 -16.67 -1.71
N LYS A 724 -14.86 -15.59 -1.46
CA LYS A 724 -15.33 -14.64 -2.47
C LYS A 724 -14.52 -13.35 -2.37
N PRO A 725 -14.03 -12.78 -3.49
CA PRO A 725 -13.40 -11.48 -3.47
C PRO A 725 -14.45 -10.42 -3.12
N HIS A 726 -14.07 -9.48 -2.26
CA HIS A 726 -14.94 -8.38 -1.87
C HIS A 726 -14.44 -7.09 -2.54
N ALA A 727 -15.37 -6.26 -3.00
CA ALA A 727 -15.06 -4.97 -3.58
C ALA A 727 -15.95 -3.89 -2.97
N GLN A 728 -15.35 -2.77 -2.63
CA GLN A 728 -16.03 -1.57 -2.16
C GLN A 728 -15.68 -0.41 -3.09
N LEU A 729 -16.69 0.13 -3.77
CA LEU A 729 -16.54 1.36 -4.54
C LEU A 729 -16.60 2.55 -3.57
N LEU A 730 -15.52 3.34 -3.52
CA LEU A 730 -15.39 4.52 -2.66
C LEU A 730 -15.80 5.80 -3.40
N HIS A 731 -15.40 5.90 -4.66
CA HIS A 731 -15.74 7.03 -5.51
C HIS A 731 -16.03 6.55 -6.93
N PRO A 732 -17.12 7.00 -7.58
CA PRO A 732 -18.24 7.74 -6.98
C PRO A 732 -18.99 6.89 -5.94
N PRO A 733 -19.64 7.49 -4.92
CA PRO A 733 -20.29 6.75 -3.85
C PRO A 733 -21.46 5.89 -4.39
N PRO A 734 -21.60 4.63 -3.94
CA PRO A 734 -22.66 3.76 -4.41
C PRO A 734 -24.04 4.18 -3.88
N THR A 735 -25.04 4.16 -4.74
CA THR A 735 -26.47 4.33 -4.41
C THR A 735 -27.17 2.97 -4.42
N LYS A 736 -28.05 2.70 -3.45
CA LYS A 736 -28.98 1.56 -3.53
C LYS A 736 -30.17 1.99 -4.39
N SER A 737 -30.54 1.22 -5.41
CA SER A 737 -31.74 1.54 -6.18
C SER A 737 -32.99 1.24 -5.34
N ASP A 738 -33.81 2.26 -5.08
CA ASP A 738 -35.12 2.11 -4.46
C ASP A 738 -36.04 1.30 -5.39
N VAL A 739 -36.30 0.05 -5.04
CA VAL A 739 -37.42 -0.71 -5.58
C VAL A 739 -38.17 -1.28 -4.36
N ASP A 740 -39.41 -0.82 -4.23
CA ASP A 740 -40.46 -1.23 -3.30
C ASP A 740 -40.34 -0.82 -1.82
N SER A 741 -40.72 0.43 -1.51
CA SER A 741 -41.42 0.74 -0.25
C SER A 741 -42.26 2.02 -0.34
N THR A 742 -43.57 1.85 -0.55
CA THR A 742 -44.57 2.80 -0.04
C THR A 742 -44.52 2.74 1.49
N GLY A 743 -43.70 3.59 2.11
CA GLY A 743 -43.57 3.67 3.56
C GLY A 743 -42.87 4.96 3.95
N ALA A 744 -43.61 5.87 4.58
CA ALA A 744 -43.15 7.17 5.03
C ALA A 744 -41.98 7.03 6.02
N GLY A 745 -40.87 7.70 5.70
CA GLY A 745 -39.65 7.73 6.51
C GLY A 745 -38.38 7.75 5.66
N GLN A 746 -38.29 8.63 4.67
CA GLN A 746 -37.08 8.81 3.87
C GLN A 746 -36.14 9.81 4.55
N THR A 747 -34.94 9.37 4.89
CA THR A 747 -33.77 10.26 4.91
C THR A 747 -33.49 10.70 3.46
N PRO A 748 -33.32 12.00 3.18
CA PRO A 748 -33.15 12.47 1.80
C PRO A 748 -31.86 11.89 1.22
N ALA A 749 -31.95 11.26 0.05
CA ALA A 749 -30.79 10.87 -0.73
C ALA A 749 -29.95 12.13 -1.00
N GLY A 750 -28.69 12.12 -0.56
CA GLY A 750 -27.77 13.23 -0.80
C GLY A 750 -27.66 13.56 -2.30
N PRO A 751 -27.29 14.80 -2.66
CA PRO A 751 -27.18 15.21 -4.07
C PRO A 751 -26.22 14.27 -4.82
N LEU A 752 -26.66 13.75 -5.96
CA LEU A 752 -25.83 12.93 -6.84
C LEU A 752 -24.58 13.74 -7.24
N PRO A 753 -23.38 13.14 -7.20
CA PRO A 753 -22.15 13.83 -7.59
C PRO A 753 -22.26 14.34 -9.02
N GLU A 754 -21.97 15.63 -9.21
CA GLU A 754 -22.08 16.32 -10.49
C GLU A 754 -20.70 16.57 -11.09
N ILE A 755 -20.50 16.18 -12.35
CA ILE A 755 -19.28 16.48 -13.11
C ILE A 755 -19.67 17.44 -14.22
N ARG A 756 -19.11 18.64 -14.15
CA ARG A 756 -19.27 19.68 -15.16
C ARG A 756 -18.14 19.59 -16.16
N PHE A 757 -18.44 19.54 -17.45
CA PHE A 757 -17.43 19.44 -18.51
C PHE A 757 -17.78 20.36 -19.69
N THR A 758 -16.78 20.76 -20.47
CA THR A 758 -16.97 21.59 -21.66
C THR A 758 -17.41 20.73 -22.84
N ALA A 759 -18.61 20.99 -23.37
CA ALA A 759 -19.18 20.22 -24.47
C ALA A 759 -18.28 20.23 -25.73
N VAL A 760 -17.50 21.29 -25.96
CA VAL A 760 -16.56 21.44 -27.09
C VAL A 760 -15.45 20.39 -27.08
N LEU A 761 -14.98 19.96 -25.90
CA LEU A 761 -13.93 18.94 -25.77
C LEU A 761 -14.47 17.52 -25.86
N ALA A 762 -15.80 17.33 -25.88
CA ALA A 762 -16.45 16.03 -26.07
C ALA A 762 -15.98 14.94 -25.07
N THR A 763 -15.40 15.36 -23.94
CA THR A 763 -14.67 14.51 -22.98
C THR A 763 -15.14 14.78 -21.56
N ALA A 764 -15.45 13.71 -20.82
CA ALA A 764 -15.74 13.77 -19.40
C ALA A 764 -14.87 12.75 -18.65
N ALA A 765 -14.26 13.19 -17.56
CA ALA A 765 -13.37 12.37 -16.74
C ALA A 765 -14.02 12.05 -15.40
N VAL A 766 -14.22 10.77 -15.11
CA VAL A 766 -14.82 10.31 -13.85
C VAL A 766 -13.79 9.56 -13.01
N ARG A 767 -13.44 10.12 -11.86
CA ARG A 767 -12.52 9.45 -10.93
C ARG A 767 -13.19 8.21 -10.35
N VAL A 768 -12.51 7.07 -10.43
CA VAL A 768 -12.92 5.79 -9.86
C VAL A 768 -11.93 5.39 -8.79
N ARG A 769 -12.43 5.23 -7.55
CA ARG A 769 -11.67 4.76 -6.41
C ARG A 769 -12.37 3.57 -5.79
N ALA A 770 -11.67 2.45 -5.62
CA ALA A 770 -12.24 1.24 -5.04
C ALA A 770 -11.24 0.44 -4.23
N ILE A 771 -11.72 -0.32 -3.26
CA ILE A 771 -10.93 -1.28 -2.49
C ILE A 771 -11.37 -2.67 -2.87
N VAL A 772 -10.41 -3.54 -3.18
CA VAL A 772 -10.63 -4.94 -3.53
C VAL A 772 -9.83 -5.83 -2.58
N THR A 773 -10.47 -6.84 -1.99
CA THR A 773 -9.84 -7.83 -1.12
C THR A 773 -10.09 -9.25 -1.64
N GLY A 774 -9.22 -10.17 -1.26
CA GLY A 774 -9.33 -11.58 -1.66
C GLY A 774 -8.72 -11.92 -3.03
N LEU A 775 -8.10 -10.97 -3.73
CA LEU A 775 -7.38 -11.21 -4.98
C LEU A 775 -5.90 -10.86 -4.84
N SER A 776 -5.03 -11.57 -5.57
CA SER A 776 -3.65 -11.12 -5.75
C SER A 776 -3.60 -9.91 -6.69
N LEU A 777 -2.55 -9.09 -6.58
CA LEU A 777 -2.37 -7.91 -7.45
C LEU A 777 -2.44 -8.27 -8.96
N GLN A 778 -1.86 -9.41 -9.35
CA GLN A 778 -1.90 -9.89 -10.73
C GLN A 778 -3.31 -10.34 -11.15
N GLN A 779 -4.05 -11.01 -10.25
CA GLN A 779 -5.44 -11.40 -10.51
C GLN A 779 -6.35 -10.17 -10.63
N ALA A 780 -6.17 -9.16 -9.78
CA ALA A 780 -6.93 -7.93 -9.84
C ALA A 780 -6.68 -7.17 -11.15
N ARG A 781 -5.40 -6.98 -11.52
CA ARG A 781 -5.00 -6.32 -12.78
C ARG A 781 -5.52 -7.02 -14.03
N SER A 782 -5.63 -8.36 -14.01
CA SER A 782 -6.08 -9.12 -15.18
C SER A 782 -7.60 -9.28 -15.25
N ARG A 783 -8.28 -9.40 -14.11
CA ARG A 783 -9.68 -9.84 -14.04
C ARG A 783 -10.68 -8.77 -13.61
N VAL A 784 -10.28 -7.75 -12.84
CA VAL A 784 -11.23 -6.71 -12.41
C VAL A 784 -11.52 -5.75 -13.56
N ARG A 785 -12.79 -5.38 -13.72
CA ARG A 785 -13.29 -4.42 -14.71
C ARG A 785 -14.15 -3.37 -14.02
N VAL A 786 -14.08 -2.13 -14.50
CA VAL A 786 -15.07 -1.10 -14.19
C VAL A 786 -16.23 -1.29 -15.16
N LEU A 787 -17.43 -1.45 -14.61
CA LEU A 787 -18.66 -1.57 -15.36
C LEU A 787 -19.28 -0.19 -15.47
N TYR A 788 -19.69 0.23 -16.66
CA TYR A 788 -20.39 1.50 -16.82
C TYR A 788 -21.47 1.44 -17.89
N ARG A 789 -22.55 2.22 -17.73
CA ARG A 789 -23.60 2.35 -18.75
C ARG A 789 -23.50 3.70 -19.43
N ARG A 790 -23.20 3.68 -20.72
CA ARG A 790 -23.09 4.87 -21.55
C ARG A 790 -24.45 5.59 -21.66
N PRO A 791 -24.51 6.91 -21.43
CA PRO A 791 -25.75 7.66 -21.50
C PRO A 791 -26.17 8.05 -22.93
N ASP A 792 -25.23 8.02 -23.89
CA ASP A 792 -25.38 8.43 -25.29
C ASP A 792 -26.05 7.37 -26.19
N THR A 793 -26.26 6.15 -25.69
CA THR A 793 -26.92 5.07 -26.46
C THR A 793 -28.44 5.09 -26.24
N ALA A 794 -29.16 5.98 -26.93
CA ALA A 794 -30.62 6.00 -26.91
C ALA A 794 -31.22 4.79 -27.69
N GLY A 795 -31.82 3.83 -26.98
CA GLY A 795 -32.53 2.68 -27.58
C GLY A 795 -32.44 1.40 -26.75
N LYS A 796 -33.03 0.28 -27.23
CA LYS A 796 -33.03 -1.08 -26.62
C LYS A 796 -31.64 -1.67 -26.30
N ALA A 797 -30.57 -0.91 -26.46
CA ALA A 797 -29.18 -1.24 -26.20
C ALA A 797 -28.49 -0.18 -25.32
N GLN A 798 -29.01 0.11 -24.13
CA GLN A 798 -28.18 0.59 -23.00
C GLN A 798 -27.20 -0.54 -22.61
N ARG A 799 -26.22 -0.79 -23.49
CA ARG A 799 -25.29 -1.91 -23.36
C ARG A 799 -24.34 -1.56 -22.22
N GLN A 800 -24.32 -2.41 -21.20
CA GLN A 800 -23.35 -2.31 -20.11
C GLN A 800 -21.94 -2.50 -20.70
N CYS A 801 -21.11 -1.47 -20.62
CA CYS A 801 -19.73 -1.50 -21.04
C CYS A 801 -18.84 -2.02 -19.90
N SER A 802 -17.72 -2.64 -20.27
CA SER A 802 -16.67 -3.03 -19.32
C SER A 802 -15.34 -2.41 -19.75
N TRP A 803 -14.62 -1.86 -18.79
CA TRP A 803 -13.31 -1.24 -19.01
C TRP A 803 -12.28 -1.85 -18.09
N LEU A 804 -11.08 -2.12 -18.62
CA LEU A 804 -9.95 -2.66 -17.87
C LEU A 804 -9.10 -1.51 -17.35
N PRO A 805 -8.96 -1.34 -16.02
CA PRO A 805 -8.08 -0.32 -15.46
C PRO A 805 -6.60 -0.56 -15.82
N PRO A 806 -5.80 0.51 -16.02
CA PRO A 806 -4.36 0.41 -16.23
C PRO A 806 -3.65 -0.31 -15.08
N ALA A 807 -2.54 -0.99 -15.37
CA ALA A 807 -1.77 -1.68 -14.33
C ALA A 807 -1.19 -0.74 -13.25
N SER A 808 -0.89 0.52 -13.63
CA SER A 808 -0.43 1.58 -12.74
C SER A 808 -1.49 2.12 -11.79
N ALA A 809 -2.78 1.83 -12.02
CA ALA A 809 -3.87 2.29 -11.19
C ALA A 809 -4.07 1.47 -9.90
N TRP A 810 -3.24 0.44 -9.69
CA TRP A 810 -3.38 -0.50 -8.57
C TRP A 810 -2.24 -0.34 -7.57
N GLU A 811 -2.60 -0.08 -6.33
CA GLU A 811 -1.68 -0.01 -5.19
C GLU A 811 -1.98 -1.11 -4.17
N VAL A 812 -0.93 -1.65 -3.55
CA VAL A 812 -1.07 -2.61 -2.44
C VAL A 812 -1.10 -1.79 -1.16
N LEU A 813 -2.19 -1.89 -0.40
CA LEU A 813 -2.30 -1.24 0.90
C LEU A 813 -1.57 -2.10 1.94
N ASP A 814 -0.37 -1.68 2.33
CA ASP A 814 0.38 -2.29 3.43
C ASP A 814 -0.29 -1.95 4.77
N GLY A 815 -0.98 -2.93 5.35
CA GLY A 815 -1.53 -2.83 6.69
C GLY A 815 -2.55 -3.94 6.98
N PRO A 816 -2.25 -4.91 7.87
CA PRO A 816 -3.32 -5.62 8.53
C PRO A 816 -4.11 -4.61 9.38
N LEU A 817 -5.44 -4.71 9.39
CA LEU A 817 -6.19 -4.20 10.54
C LEU A 817 -5.56 -4.86 11.78
N MET A 818 -5.07 -4.04 12.70
CA MET A 818 -4.82 -4.49 14.07
C MET A 818 -6.16 -5.00 14.60
N GLU A 819 -6.33 -6.32 14.68
CA GLU A 819 -7.27 -6.87 15.66
C GLU A 819 -6.64 -6.68 17.04
N PRO A 820 -7.31 -5.99 17.99
CA PRO A 820 -6.75 -5.82 19.31
C PRO A 820 -6.92 -7.10 20.14
N GLY A 821 -5.80 -7.80 20.32
CA GLY A 821 -5.55 -8.69 21.46
C GLY A 821 -6.00 -10.13 21.31
N GLY A 822 -5.03 -11.03 21.29
CA GLY A 822 -5.17 -12.46 21.56
C GLY A 822 -3.76 -13.03 21.70
N GLY A 823 -3.40 -13.44 22.91
CA GLY A 823 -2.11 -14.04 23.22
C GLY A 823 -1.85 -15.31 22.42
N GLU A 824 -0.59 -15.70 22.39
CA GLU A 824 -0.09 -16.94 21.80
C GLU A 824 -0.93 -18.15 22.26
N LEU A 825 -1.69 -18.74 21.34
CA LEU A 825 -1.93 -20.17 21.33
C LEU A 825 -1.82 -20.68 19.90
N ALA A 826 -0.80 -21.52 19.70
CA ALA A 826 -0.47 -22.16 18.45
C ALA A 826 -1.55 -23.18 18.07
N HIS A 827 -2.45 -22.80 17.16
CA HIS A 827 -3.02 -23.74 16.20
C HIS A 827 -2.81 -23.21 14.79
N THR A 828 -1.89 -23.87 14.10
CA THR A 828 -1.48 -23.61 12.73
C THR A 828 -2.63 -23.85 11.75
N THR A 829 -3.17 -22.78 11.18
CA THR A 829 -3.87 -22.81 9.88
C THR A 829 -3.17 -21.84 8.93
N PRO A 830 -2.81 -22.26 7.70
CA PRO A 830 -2.05 -21.44 6.76
C PRO A 830 -2.98 -20.41 6.09
N HIS A 831 -3.40 -19.39 6.84
CA HIS A 831 -4.09 -18.25 6.27
C HIS A 831 -3.08 -17.35 5.55
N THR A 832 -2.95 -17.52 4.23
CA THR A 832 -2.35 -16.50 3.37
C THR A 832 -3.30 -15.29 3.39
N LYS A 833 -3.03 -14.30 4.24
CA LYS A 833 -3.78 -13.01 4.25
C LYS A 833 -3.62 -12.38 2.86
N ALA A 834 -4.65 -12.51 2.02
CA ALA A 834 -4.66 -11.88 0.71
C ALA A 834 -4.54 -10.35 0.87
N PRO A 835 -3.73 -9.67 0.05
CA PRO A 835 -3.49 -8.25 0.19
C PRO A 835 -4.77 -7.44 -0.06
N ARG A 836 -4.91 -6.32 0.67
CA ARG A 836 -5.93 -5.31 0.37
C ARG A 836 -5.39 -4.44 -0.76
N LEU A 837 -6.14 -4.35 -1.85
CA LEU A 837 -5.74 -3.64 -3.06
C LEU A 837 -6.59 -2.39 -3.21
N GLU A 838 -5.96 -1.27 -3.51
CA GLU A 838 -6.64 -0.03 -3.89
C GLU A 838 -6.55 0.17 -5.40
N LEU A 839 -7.70 0.43 -6.01
CA LEU A 839 -7.82 0.89 -7.39
C LEU A 839 -8.07 2.39 -7.36
N GLN A 840 -7.16 3.16 -7.94
CA GLN A 840 -7.32 4.60 -8.14
C GLN A 840 -7.07 4.95 -9.60
N THR A 841 -8.11 5.39 -10.29
CA THR A 841 -8.04 5.67 -11.73
C THR A 841 -9.05 6.72 -12.17
N THR A 842 -8.95 7.14 -13.41
CA THR A 842 -9.88 8.07 -14.04
C THR A 842 -10.44 7.41 -15.30
N LEU A 843 -11.76 7.25 -15.35
CA LEU A 843 -12.48 6.78 -16.52
C LEU A 843 -12.77 7.98 -17.41
N GLU A 844 -12.09 8.07 -18.54
CA GLU A 844 -12.33 9.09 -19.56
C GLU A 844 -13.38 8.60 -20.56
N LEU A 845 -14.43 9.39 -20.74
CA LEU A 845 -15.51 9.15 -21.69
C LEU A 845 -15.41 10.19 -22.79
N THR A 846 -15.24 9.72 -24.04
CA THR A 846 -15.26 10.54 -25.25
C THR A 846 -16.54 10.28 -26.03
N ALA A 847 -17.19 11.33 -26.52
CA ALA A 847 -18.39 11.20 -27.35
C ALA A 847 -18.56 12.40 -28.28
N SER A 848 -19.10 12.17 -29.47
CA SER A 848 -19.16 13.20 -30.53
C SER A 848 -20.06 14.39 -30.21
N CYS A 849 -21.13 14.20 -29.43
CA CYS A 849 -22.06 15.27 -29.06
C CYS A 849 -22.73 14.98 -27.70
N TRP A 850 -22.48 15.78 -26.66
CA TRP A 850 -23.27 15.75 -25.40
C TRP A 850 -24.06 17.05 -25.28
N SER A 851 -25.35 17.02 -25.66
CA SER A 851 -26.26 18.17 -25.59
C SER A 851 -27.04 18.24 -24.28
N ASP A 852 -27.26 17.10 -23.62
CA ASP A 852 -28.16 16.98 -22.48
C ASP A 852 -27.46 16.45 -21.23
N THR A 853 -28.04 16.77 -20.07
CA THR A 853 -27.60 16.22 -18.79
C THR A 853 -27.82 14.71 -18.76
N ALA A 854 -26.79 13.95 -18.38
CA ALA A 854 -26.81 12.51 -18.41
C ALA A 854 -26.50 11.91 -17.03
N THR A 855 -27.03 10.72 -16.71
CA THR A 855 -26.62 9.97 -15.52
C THR A 855 -25.80 8.75 -15.95
N LEU A 856 -24.54 8.71 -15.52
CA LEU A 856 -23.64 7.58 -15.71
C LEU A 856 -23.74 6.65 -14.51
N GLU A 857 -23.98 5.36 -14.78
CA GLU A 857 -23.93 4.33 -13.76
C GLU A 857 -22.59 3.62 -13.79
N ILE A 858 -21.94 3.50 -12.63
CA ILE A 858 -20.62 2.86 -12.46
C ILE A 858 -20.72 1.72 -11.45
N GLY A 859 -20.08 0.61 -11.76
CA GLY A 859 -19.92 -0.54 -10.88
C GLY A 859 -18.57 -1.23 -11.07
N LEU A 860 -18.38 -2.32 -10.33
CA LEU A 860 -17.18 -3.15 -10.41
C LEU A 860 -17.58 -4.59 -10.72
N GLY A 861 -16.79 -5.26 -11.55
CA GLY A 861 -17.02 -6.65 -11.91
C GLY A 861 -15.75 -7.43 -12.17
N ILE A 862 -15.88 -8.74 -12.27
CA ILE A 862 -14.81 -9.68 -12.62
C ILE A 862 -15.09 -10.29 -13.99
N SER A 863 -14.11 -10.21 -14.90
CA SER A 863 -14.21 -10.77 -16.25
C SER A 863 -14.07 -12.29 -16.20
N VAL A 864 -14.91 -12.98 -16.98
CA VAL A 864 -14.90 -14.42 -17.16
C VAL A 864 -14.32 -14.74 -18.54
N PRO A 865 -13.33 -15.66 -18.65
CA PRO A 865 -12.84 -16.12 -19.95
C PRO A 865 -13.92 -16.95 -20.65
N THR A 866 -14.41 -16.48 -21.79
CA THR A 866 -15.36 -17.20 -22.64
C THR A 866 -14.57 -17.97 -23.70
N THR A 867 -14.37 -19.28 -23.50
CA THR A 867 -13.67 -20.16 -24.47
C THR A 867 -14.62 -20.87 -25.45
N GLU A 868 -15.91 -20.53 -25.47
CA GLU A 868 -16.91 -21.19 -26.31
C GLU A 868 -17.76 -20.15 -27.05
N GLY A 869 -17.29 -19.75 -28.22
CA GLY A 869 -18.02 -18.89 -29.15
C GLY A 869 -17.35 -18.93 -30.53
N ASN A 870 -18.14 -19.19 -31.56
CA ASN A 870 -17.72 -19.14 -32.96
C ASN A 870 -17.20 -17.71 -33.24
N PRO A 871 -16.09 -17.52 -33.98
CA PRO A 871 -15.47 -16.20 -34.17
C PRO A 871 -16.31 -15.19 -34.97
N ASP A 872 -17.48 -15.58 -35.48
CA ASP A 872 -18.37 -14.74 -36.31
C ASP A 872 -19.52 -14.05 -35.52
N ASP A 873 -19.64 -14.25 -34.21
CA ASP A 873 -20.58 -13.51 -33.37
C ASP A 873 -19.94 -12.22 -32.83
N ASP A 874 -20.34 -11.06 -33.35
CA ASP A 874 -19.97 -9.69 -32.89
C ASP A 874 -20.40 -9.37 -31.42
N GLU A 875 -20.82 -10.38 -30.64
CA GLU A 875 -21.18 -10.32 -29.23
C GLU A 875 -20.01 -10.65 -28.27
N LEU A 876 -18.75 -10.58 -28.71
CA LEU A 876 -17.58 -10.95 -27.91
C LEU A 876 -17.17 -9.92 -26.82
N ALA A 877 -18.11 -9.47 -25.98
CA ALA A 877 -17.77 -8.87 -24.70
C ALA A 877 -17.56 -9.99 -23.66
N PRO A 878 -16.44 -10.02 -22.91
CA PRO A 878 -16.25 -11.02 -21.86
C PRO A 878 -17.41 -10.95 -20.87
N ALA A 879 -18.02 -12.09 -20.52
CA ALA A 879 -19.07 -12.10 -19.53
C ALA A 879 -18.52 -11.56 -18.20
N VAL A 880 -19.09 -10.46 -17.67
CA VAL A 880 -18.63 -9.84 -16.43
C VAL A 880 -19.62 -10.14 -15.30
N ILE A 881 -19.10 -10.63 -14.17
CA ILE A 881 -19.89 -10.85 -12.95
C ILE A 881 -19.71 -9.64 -12.03
N SER A 882 -20.80 -9.01 -11.58
CA SER A 882 -20.75 -7.89 -10.63
C SER A 882 -20.08 -8.33 -9.31
N LEU A 883 -19.13 -7.52 -8.84
CA LEU A 883 -18.51 -7.65 -7.52
C LEU A 883 -19.28 -6.88 -6.45
N LEU A 884 -20.04 -5.85 -6.85
CA LEU A 884 -20.92 -5.10 -5.96
C LEU A 884 -22.19 -5.93 -5.64
N PRO A 885 -22.81 -5.72 -4.46
CA PRO A 885 -24.09 -6.34 -4.13
C PRO A 885 -25.16 -6.06 -5.20
N PRO A 886 -26.21 -6.90 -5.32
CA PRO A 886 -27.32 -6.59 -6.20
C PRO A 886 -27.89 -5.22 -5.85
N ASP A 887 -28.29 -4.45 -6.88
CA ASP A 887 -28.94 -3.15 -6.74
C ASP A 887 -28.03 -2.02 -6.19
N VAL A 888 -26.72 -2.29 -6.06
CA VAL A 888 -25.71 -1.31 -5.65
C VAL A 888 -24.90 -0.85 -6.87
N VAL A 889 -25.14 0.38 -7.31
CA VAL A 889 -24.40 1.05 -8.38
C VAL A 889 -24.13 2.50 -7.99
N ALA A 890 -22.98 3.04 -8.36
CA ALA A 890 -22.76 4.47 -8.23
C ALA A 890 -23.37 5.22 -9.41
N LYS A 891 -23.97 6.37 -9.13
CA LYS A 891 -24.59 7.23 -10.13
C LYS A 891 -23.89 8.59 -10.11
N VAL A 892 -23.52 9.08 -11.30
CA VAL A 892 -22.88 10.39 -11.47
C VAL A 892 -23.67 11.18 -12.49
N LYS A 893 -24.03 12.42 -12.15
CA LYS A 893 -24.63 13.35 -13.11
C LYS A 893 -23.53 14.03 -13.91
N LEU A 894 -23.65 13.99 -15.22
CA LEU A 894 -22.76 14.66 -16.16
C LEU A 894 -23.50 15.87 -16.73
N LEU A 895 -22.93 17.06 -16.51
CA LEU A 895 -23.53 18.34 -16.85
C LEU A 895 -22.64 19.09 -17.84
N PRO A 896 -23.09 19.39 -19.07
CA PRO A 896 -22.35 20.28 -19.96
C PRO A 896 -22.36 21.71 -19.39
N CYS A 897 -21.19 22.36 -19.34
CA CYS A 897 -21.01 23.71 -18.75
C CYS A 897 -21.69 24.84 -19.53
N ASP A 898 -22.22 24.60 -20.72
CA ASP A 898 -22.78 25.66 -21.55
C ASP A 898 -23.96 25.16 -22.41
N THR A 899 -25.12 25.79 -22.25
CA THR A 899 -26.32 25.56 -23.08
C THR A 899 -26.39 26.54 -24.25
N SER A 900 -25.43 27.48 -24.36
CA SER A 900 -25.42 28.51 -25.40
C SER A 900 -24.94 28.02 -26.76
N HIS A 901 -24.36 26.82 -26.84
CA HIS A 901 -24.05 26.16 -28.09
C HIS A 901 -25.10 25.11 -28.44
N ARG A 902 -26.21 25.58 -29.01
CA ARG A 902 -26.94 24.75 -29.98
C ARG A 902 -26.01 24.52 -31.18
N TRP A 903 -25.94 23.28 -31.63
CA TRP A 903 -25.47 22.98 -32.98
C TRP A 903 -26.32 23.72 -34.02
#